data_AF-A0A839XSS8-F1
#
_entry.id   AF-A0A839XSS8-F1
#
_cell.length_a   1.000
_cell.length_b   1.000
_cell.length_c   1.000
_cell.angle_alpha   90.00
_cell.angle_beta   90.00
_cell.angle_gamma   90.00
#
_symmetry.space_group_name_H-M   'P 1'
#
loop_
_entity.id
_entity.type
_entity.pdbx_description
1 polymer ?
#
loop_
_entity_poly.entity_id
_entity_poly.type
_entity_poly.pdbx_seq_one_letter_code
_entity_poly.pdbx_strand_id
1 'polypeptide(L)'
;MNDVIDERSADDHRDGPADGQHGPVVTAAETARLTGGQRFWAGAAVTLTIAGVLIVLNQVFFWNPGGFTLLLNAFLYVVLACFLSQVFILVRARKSADRSRFSVPWYDAVLAVVCVATNLYFAVHAEDISLEGWDYAAPPLAVAGSFVLWLLVLEALRRTAGLVVTIIAGAFSLYPLIAEQMPIGFLQGVPFPIERAATVHALGPDSILGLPLQTAGAILIGFLVFGVVLQRTGGAEFFIDLARSVFGHARGGSAKVAVTSSASMGMMSGSAVSNVLTTGPMTIPAMKRAGYPGTYAAGIEATAATGGSITPPIMGTAAFLMVSFLGIPYSEVAQAAAAPALLYYVGVFTQVDAYAARTGMRGEPRSRLPKALATLRTGWPYLLALGALILLLVWQRDEAQAPFMAAALLLAIAVVRPRHRLGARGLLAVVVDSGRSIAEIVGIIAGVGLIVGALSMSGASLSLARELVAAVGDNVLLILIAGAVTCFVLGMGMTVSAVYVFLAIVMAPALIELGVNPVAAHLFVIYWAAASYITPPVALAAFAAAGIARSSPMATAVTAMRLGAAKYIVPFCFALNPALVAQDDVGSVLQAVGLAIVGVFAMGAAFEGYAPLVEVRMPGWARAVALAGGVALLLPETVSSMAGLVVVVALLAGLRLFGHHAGPPERRGDDAAAADAVAAAAAGSGEALQGESLRDESLPDGAGSGERREGDPEVRT
;
A
#
# COMPACT_ATOMS: atom_id res chain seq x y z
N MET A 1 40.63 21.51 5.50
CA MET A 1 41.79 21.71 6.38
C MET A 1 41.89 20.47 7.26
N ASN A 2 42.76 19.57 6.84
CA ASN A 2 43.48 18.49 7.52
C ASN A 2 42.86 17.62 8.64
N ASP A 3 43.03 16.31 8.37
CA ASP A 3 43.42 15.20 9.26
C ASP A 3 42.36 14.73 10.29
N VAL A 4 42.07 13.44 10.49
CA VAL A 4 42.97 12.27 10.58
C VAL A 4 42.20 10.99 10.18
N ILE A 5 42.88 10.12 9.43
CA ILE A 5 42.54 8.71 9.17
C ILE A 5 42.90 7.89 10.42
N ASP A 6 41.98 7.05 10.91
CA ASP A 6 42.34 5.92 11.77
C ASP A 6 41.64 4.66 11.24
N GLU A 7 42.45 3.78 10.64
CA GLU A 7 42.10 2.42 10.26
C GLU A 7 42.31 1.52 11.47
N ARG A 8 41.23 0.92 12.01
CA ARG A 8 41.32 -0.32 12.77
C ARG A 8 39.96 -1.01 12.84
N SER A 9 40.01 -2.34 12.67
CA SER A 9 38.95 -3.35 12.78
C SER A 9 38.05 -3.57 11.57
N ALA A 10 38.61 -4.30 10.61
CA ALA A 10 37.89 -5.25 9.79
C ALA A 10 37.39 -6.40 10.69
N ASP A 11 36.12 -6.36 11.10
CA ASP A 11 35.26 -7.52 11.41
C ASP A 11 33.89 -7.04 11.91
N ASP A 12 33.04 -6.47 11.03
CA ASP A 12 31.58 -6.48 11.26
C ASP A 12 30.80 -6.19 9.97
N HIS A 13 30.70 -7.18 9.09
CA HIS A 13 29.79 -7.14 7.94
C HIS A 13 28.85 -8.34 7.98
N ARG A 14 27.92 -8.30 8.93
CA ARG A 14 26.69 -9.11 8.93
C ARG A 14 25.45 -8.32 9.31
N ASP A 15 25.30 -7.10 8.82
CA ASP A 15 24.02 -6.39 8.88
C ASP A 15 23.41 -6.29 7.48
N GLY A 16 22.29 -7.01 7.32
CA GLY A 16 21.41 -6.93 6.16
C GLY A 16 20.74 -5.55 6.03
N PRO A 17 20.09 -5.26 4.89
CA PRO A 17 19.56 -3.93 4.63
C PRO A 17 18.46 -3.57 5.63
N ALA A 18 18.51 -2.32 6.09
CA ALA A 18 17.64 -1.73 7.09
C ALA A 18 16.15 -1.94 6.80
N ASP A 19 15.49 -2.64 7.72
CA ASP A 19 14.05 -2.88 7.77
C ASP A 19 13.31 -1.52 7.78
N GLY A 20 12.55 -1.27 6.72
CA GLY A 20 11.82 -0.03 6.52
C GLY A 20 10.44 -0.06 7.17
N GLN A 21 10.11 1.03 7.85
CA GLN A 21 8.78 1.48 8.31
C GLN A 21 8.01 0.61 9.31
N HIS A 22 8.37 -0.65 9.54
CA HIS A 22 7.72 -1.50 10.53
C HIS A 22 8.65 -1.68 11.74
N GLY A 23 8.29 -1.08 12.89
CA GLY A 23 8.85 -1.45 14.21
C GLY A 23 8.92 -2.97 14.43
N PRO A 24 9.81 -3.45 15.31
CA PRO A 24 10.33 -4.82 15.30
C PRO A 24 9.19 -5.84 15.24
N VAL A 25 9.21 -6.68 14.21
CA VAL A 25 8.33 -7.85 14.11
C VAL A 25 8.64 -8.70 15.34
N VAL A 26 7.78 -8.74 16.35
CA VAL A 26 7.92 -9.72 17.43
C VAL A 26 7.54 -11.06 16.83
N THR A 27 8.52 -11.74 16.24
CA THR A 27 8.32 -13.10 15.80
C THR A 27 8.02 -13.96 17.02
N ALA A 28 7.22 -15.01 16.84
CA ALA A 28 6.96 -15.95 17.92
C ALA A 28 8.23 -16.67 18.42
N ALA A 29 9.37 -16.55 17.72
CA ALA A 29 10.69 -16.96 18.21
C ALA A 29 11.32 -15.93 19.18
N GLU A 30 11.05 -14.64 19.01
CA GLU A 30 11.52 -13.56 19.90
C GLU A 30 10.73 -13.49 21.21
N THR A 31 9.48 -13.94 21.25
CA THR A 31 8.69 -14.01 22.51
C THR A 31 9.38 -14.83 23.62
N ALA A 32 10.19 -15.82 23.26
CA ALA A 32 10.97 -16.61 24.21
C ALA A 32 12.11 -15.80 24.86
N ARG A 33 12.62 -14.78 24.17
CA ARG A 33 13.71 -13.88 24.62
C ARG A 33 13.22 -12.61 25.33
N LEU A 34 11.90 -12.44 25.47
CA LEU A 34 11.29 -11.29 26.14
C LEU A 34 11.43 -11.40 27.67
N THR A 35 11.90 -10.31 28.29
CA THR A 35 11.88 -10.10 29.75
C THR A 35 10.44 -9.99 30.28
N GLY A 36 10.24 -10.13 31.60
CA GLY A 36 8.91 -10.23 32.22
C GLY A 36 7.93 -9.11 31.83
N GLY A 37 8.37 -7.85 31.86
CA GLY A 37 7.54 -6.71 31.45
C GLY A 37 7.18 -6.71 29.96
N GLN A 38 8.05 -7.26 29.10
CA GLN A 38 7.81 -7.31 27.66
C GLN A 38 6.78 -8.39 27.31
N ARG A 39 6.78 -9.52 28.05
CA ARG A 39 5.75 -10.56 27.93
C ARG A 39 4.37 -10.05 28.33
N PHE A 40 4.29 -9.22 29.37
CA PHE A 40 3.04 -8.58 29.78
C PHE A 40 2.46 -7.72 28.66
N TRP A 41 3.24 -6.80 28.08
CA TRP A 41 2.75 -5.90 27.02
C TRP A 41 2.43 -6.63 25.71
N ALA A 42 3.19 -7.66 25.36
CA ALA A 42 2.85 -8.53 24.24
C ALA A 42 1.52 -9.26 24.49
N GLY A 43 1.33 -9.80 25.70
CA GLY A 43 0.07 -10.43 26.11
C GLY A 43 -1.11 -9.45 26.11
N ALA A 44 -0.89 -8.21 26.56
CA ALA A 44 -1.90 -7.15 26.53
C ALA A 44 -2.32 -6.80 25.10
N ALA A 45 -1.37 -6.60 24.18
CA ALA A 45 -1.68 -6.32 22.77
C ALA A 45 -2.45 -7.47 22.10
N VAL A 46 -2.05 -8.71 22.39
CA VAL A 46 -2.74 -9.92 21.90
C VAL A 46 -4.16 -9.99 22.45
N THR A 47 -4.34 -9.75 23.76
CA THR A 47 -5.64 -9.79 24.42
C THR A 47 -6.58 -8.72 23.87
N LEU A 48 -6.09 -7.47 23.74
CA LEU A 48 -6.85 -6.37 23.16
C LEU A 48 -7.24 -6.65 21.71
N THR A 49 -6.36 -7.29 20.92
CA THR A 49 -6.67 -7.64 19.54
C THR A 49 -7.74 -8.72 19.46
N ILE A 50 -7.61 -9.79 20.26
CA ILE A 50 -8.60 -10.87 20.29
C ILE A 50 -9.94 -10.31 20.76
N ALA A 51 -9.96 -9.52 21.84
CA ALA A 51 -11.17 -8.88 22.34
C ALA A 51 -11.82 -7.99 21.28
N GLY A 52 -11.06 -7.09 20.65
CA GLY A 52 -11.55 -6.20 19.61
C GLY A 52 -12.12 -6.96 18.40
N VAL A 53 -11.40 -7.98 17.91
CA VAL A 53 -11.88 -8.82 16.80
C VAL A 53 -13.13 -9.61 17.19
N LEU A 54 -13.21 -10.17 18.40
CA LEU A 54 -14.41 -10.88 18.87
C LEU A 54 -15.62 -9.96 19.00
N ILE A 55 -15.43 -8.73 19.45
CA ILE A 55 -16.50 -7.72 19.54
C ILE A 55 -17.00 -7.35 18.14
N VAL A 56 -16.09 -7.16 17.18
CA VAL A 56 -16.45 -6.94 15.77
C VAL A 56 -17.18 -8.15 15.20
N LEU A 57 -16.71 -9.37 15.45
CA LEU A 57 -17.40 -10.58 15.02
C LEU A 57 -18.81 -10.68 15.63
N ASN A 58 -18.97 -10.37 16.91
CA ASN A 58 -20.28 -10.33 17.55
C ASN A 58 -21.22 -9.35 16.85
N GLN A 59 -20.74 -8.14 16.55
CA GLN A 59 -21.51 -7.09 15.90
C GLN A 59 -21.88 -7.44 14.45
N VAL A 60 -20.92 -7.98 13.69
CA VAL A 60 -21.03 -8.23 12.26
C VAL A 60 -21.80 -9.52 11.94
N PHE A 61 -21.64 -10.56 12.75
CA PHE A 61 -22.36 -11.84 12.59
C PHE A 61 -23.63 -11.93 13.41
N PHE A 62 -23.95 -10.90 14.20
CA PHE A 62 -25.11 -10.88 15.10
C PHE A 62 -25.16 -12.10 16.03
N TRP A 63 -23.99 -12.56 16.52
CA TRP A 63 -23.89 -13.75 17.38
C TRP A 63 -24.69 -13.63 18.68
N ASN A 64 -24.76 -12.41 19.22
CA ASN A 64 -25.56 -12.04 20.37
C ASN A 64 -25.47 -13.05 21.55
N PRO A 65 -24.25 -13.38 22.03
CA PRO A 65 -24.08 -14.38 23.07
C PRO A 65 -24.77 -13.91 24.36
N GLY A 66 -25.76 -14.67 24.81
CA GLY A 66 -26.52 -14.34 26.02
C GLY A 66 -27.46 -13.13 25.89
N GLY A 67 -27.82 -12.71 24.67
CA GLY A 67 -28.68 -11.53 24.47
C GLY A 67 -27.94 -10.18 24.54
N PHE A 68 -26.61 -10.21 24.55
CA PHE A 68 -25.74 -9.04 24.49
C PHE A 68 -25.62 -8.42 23.08
N THR A 69 -26.43 -7.40 22.80
CA THR A 69 -26.27 -6.48 21.65
C THR A 69 -25.79 -5.12 22.10
N LEU A 70 -24.73 -4.61 21.47
CA LEU A 70 -24.22 -3.26 21.73
C LEU A 70 -24.93 -2.23 20.85
N LEU A 71 -25.25 -1.07 21.44
CA LEU A 71 -25.55 0.12 20.64
C LEU A 71 -24.34 0.45 19.76
N LEU A 72 -24.58 1.06 18.60
CA LEU A 72 -23.52 1.44 17.66
C LEU A 72 -22.42 2.26 18.35
N ASN A 73 -22.78 3.29 19.12
CA ASN A 73 -21.81 4.13 19.84
C ASN A 73 -21.01 3.31 20.86
N ALA A 74 -21.67 2.44 21.62
CA ALA A 74 -20.99 1.55 22.57
C ALA A 74 -19.98 0.65 21.86
N PHE A 75 -20.39 0.04 20.74
CA PHE A 75 -19.52 -0.77 19.90
C PHE A 75 -18.28 0.00 19.43
N LEU A 76 -18.44 1.22 18.90
CA LEU A 76 -17.32 2.03 18.40
C LEU A 76 -16.37 2.45 19.52
N TYR A 77 -16.88 2.82 20.70
CA TYR A 77 -16.04 3.09 21.86
C TYR A 77 -15.24 1.86 22.28
N VAL A 78 -15.85 0.67 22.27
CA VAL A 78 -15.13 -0.57 22.57
C VAL A 78 -14.06 -0.87 21.51
N VAL A 79 -14.34 -0.59 20.23
CA VAL A 79 -13.35 -0.66 19.13
C VAL A 79 -12.18 0.29 19.40
N LEU A 80 -12.45 1.54 19.79
CA LEU A 80 -11.40 2.50 20.17
C LEU A 80 -10.62 2.01 21.40
N ALA A 81 -11.31 1.51 22.44
CA ALA A 81 -10.66 0.96 23.62
C ALA A 81 -9.70 -0.19 23.27
N CYS A 82 -10.07 -1.05 22.32
CA CYS A 82 -9.25 -2.20 21.91
C CYS A 82 -8.10 -1.83 20.98
N PHE A 83 -8.32 -0.94 20.01
CA PHE A 83 -7.35 -0.70 18.93
C PHE A 83 -6.64 0.66 19.01
N LEU A 84 -7.27 1.72 19.50
CA LEU A 84 -6.59 3.00 19.70
C LEU A 84 -5.55 2.89 20.84
N SER A 85 -5.88 2.15 21.90
CA SER A 85 -4.94 1.89 23.00
C SER A 85 -3.68 1.15 22.54
N GLN A 86 -3.81 0.26 21.55
CA GLN A 86 -2.69 -0.47 20.96
C GLN A 86 -1.71 0.42 20.22
N VAL A 87 -2.13 1.60 19.73
CA VAL A 87 -1.20 2.56 19.14
C VAL A 87 -0.12 2.96 20.15
N PHE A 88 -0.49 3.15 21.41
CA PHE A 88 0.47 3.50 22.47
C PHE A 88 1.36 2.31 22.89
N ILE A 89 0.90 1.08 22.71
CA ILE A 89 1.65 -0.14 23.04
C ILE A 89 2.64 -0.52 21.91
N LEU A 90 2.17 -0.48 20.66
CA LEU A 90 2.88 -1.01 19.48
C LEU A 90 3.69 0.07 18.74
N VAL A 91 3.31 1.34 18.84
CA VAL A 91 3.94 2.44 18.12
C VAL A 91 4.60 3.43 19.08
N ARG A 92 5.94 3.48 19.05
CA ARG A 92 6.73 4.35 19.93
C ARG A 92 6.59 5.83 19.59
N ALA A 93 6.54 6.66 20.64
CA ALA A 93 6.43 8.12 20.53
C ALA A 93 7.63 8.84 19.88
N ARG A 94 8.85 8.29 20.04
CA ARG A 94 10.11 8.81 19.46
C ARG A 94 10.85 7.70 18.72
N LYS A 95 11.39 8.03 17.53
CA LYS A 95 12.34 7.18 16.80
C LYS A 95 13.67 7.16 17.56
N SER A 96 13.86 6.21 18.48
CA SER A 96 15.14 6.00 19.18
C SER A 96 16.05 5.05 18.39
N ALA A 97 17.36 5.33 18.40
CA ALA A 97 18.39 4.55 17.71
C ALA A 97 18.60 3.15 18.33
N ASP A 98 18.24 2.95 19.61
CA ASP A 98 18.33 1.63 20.26
C ASP A 98 17.08 0.79 19.93
N ARG A 99 17.17 0.09 18.79
CA ARG A 99 16.12 -0.75 18.21
C ARG A 99 15.98 -2.12 18.90
N SER A 100 16.78 -2.42 19.91
CA SER A 100 17.02 -3.80 20.35
C SER A 100 15.98 -4.42 21.30
N ARG A 101 15.06 -3.64 21.90
CA ARG A 101 14.17 -4.17 22.97
C ARG A 101 12.74 -3.66 22.87
N PHE A 102 11.76 -4.55 22.67
CA PHE A 102 10.31 -4.28 22.76
C PHE A 102 9.92 -3.96 24.22
N SER A 103 10.10 -2.72 24.67
CA SER A 103 9.70 -2.26 26.00
C SER A 103 8.80 -1.03 25.82
N VAL A 104 7.64 -1.06 26.46
CA VAL A 104 6.67 0.05 26.50
C VAL A 104 7.10 1.01 27.62
N PRO A 105 7.42 2.27 27.30
CA PRO A 105 7.72 3.29 28.30
C PRO A 105 6.53 3.54 29.25
N TRP A 106 6.79 4.00 30.47
CA TRP A 106 5.74 4.25 31.46
C TRP A 106 4.68 5.25 30.97
N TYR A 107 5.08 6.27 30.20
CA TYR A 107 4.15 7.27 29.66
C TYR A 107 3.21 6.65 28.61
N ASP A 108 3.72 5.71 27.81
CA ASP A 108 2.93 4.97 26.81
C ASP A 108 1.95 3.99 27.49
N ALA A 109 2.39 3.37 28.59
CA ALA A 109 1.53 2.55 29.44
C ALA A 109 0.36 3.36 30.03
N VAL A 110 0.63 4.56 30.55
CA VAL A 110 -0.41 5.45 31.09
C VAL A 110 -1.39 5.86 29.99
N LEU A 111 -0.91 6.26 28.81
CA LEU A 111 -1.78 6.62 27.68
C LEU A 111 -2.67 5.44 27.24
N ALA A 112 -2.12 4.23 27.19
CA ALA A 112 -2.90 3.03 26.86
C ALA A 112 -4.01 2.77 27.89
N VAL A 113 -3.71 2.84 29.19
CA VAL A 113 -4.67 2.60 30.26
C VAL A 113 -5.76 3.68 30.28
N VAL A 114 -5.37 4.96 30.17
CA VAL A 114 -6.32 6.08 30.11
C VAL A 114 -7.20 5.96 28.86
N CYS A 115 -6.64 5.56 27.72
CA CYS A 115 -7.41 5.32 26.50
C CYS A 115 -8.46 4.22 26.68
N VAL A 116 -8.11 3.08 27.28
CA VAL A 116 -9.06 2.01 27.58
C VAL A 116 -10.14 2.51 28.55
N ALA A 117 -9.74 3.17 29.65
CA ALA A 117 -10.66 3.62 30.69
C ALA A 117 -11.67 4.66 30.17
N THR A 118 -11.21 5.68 29.44
CA THR A 118 -12.07 6.73 28.88
C THR A 118 -13.08 6.17 27.88
N ASN A 119 -12.62 5.32 26.95
CA ASN A 119 -13.53 4.74 25.96
C ASN A 119 -14.50 3.74 26.60
N LEU A 120 -14.07 2.93 27.57
CA LEU A 120 -14.98 2.01 28.26
C LEU A 120 -16.03 2.77 29.10
N TYR A 121 -15.66 3.88 29.72
CA TYR A 121 -16.61 4.77 30.40
C TYR A 121 -17.70 5.26 29.43
N PHE A 122 -17.33 5.73 28.24
CA PHE A 122 -18.31 6.13 27.23
C PHE A 122 -19.10 4.98 26.64
N ALA A 123 -18.51 3.79 26.51
CA ALA A 123 -19.23 2.60 26.07
C ALA A 123 -20.35 2.20 27.04
N VAL A 124 -20.08 2.29 28.35
CA VAL A 124 -21.06 1.98 29.40
C VAL A 124 -22.20 3.01 29.42
N HIS A 125 -21.90 4.29 29.19
CA HIS A 125 -22.88 5.38 29.17
C HIS A 125 -23.38 5.71 27.75
N ALA A 126 -23.23 4.80 26.78
CA ALA A 126 -23.58 5.09 25.39
C ALA A 126 -25.07 5.35 25.17
N GLU A 127 -25.92 4.73 25.98
CA GLU A 127 -27.36 4.98 25.99
C GLU A 127 -27.65 6.39 26.53
N ASP A 128 -27.09 6.75 27.68
CA ASP A 128 -27.22 8.09 28.28
C ASP A 128 -26.72 9.19 27.32
N ILE A 129 -25.56 8.98 26.68
CA ILE A 129 -25.01 9.90 25.68
C ILE A 129 -26.03 10.19 24.58
N SER A 130 -26.75 9.15 24.14
CA SER A 130 -27.71 9.24 23.03
C SER A 130 -29.07 9.79 23.45
N LEU A 131 -29.57 9.40 24.63
CA LEU A 131 -30.91 9.79 25.12
C LEU A 131 -30.92 11.16 25.80
N GLU A 132 -29.83 11.54 26.46
CA GLU A 132 -29.74 12.79 27.21
C GLU A 132 -29.01 13.91 26.45
N GLY A 133 -28.44 13.63 25.26
CA GLY A 133 -27.78 14.63 24.42
C GLY A 133 -26.49 15.17 25.03
N TRP A 134 -25.60 14.27 25.45
CA TRP A 134 -24.33 14.64 26.12
C TRP A 134 -23.36 15.38 25.19
N ASP A 135 -23.54 15.30 23.88
CA ASP A 135 -22.82 16.12 22.89
C ASP A 135 -23.18 17.62 23.00
N TYR A 136 -24.35 17.94 23.55
CA TYR A 136 -24.77 19.31 23.84
C TYR A 136 -24.55 19.71 25.31
N ALA A 137 -24.88 18.82 26.24
CA ALA A 137 -24.85 19.04 27.68
C ALA A 137 -24.42 17.79 28.47
N ALA A 138 -23.11 17.50 28.46
CA ALA A 138 -22.54 16.36 29.18
C ALA A 138 -22.34 16.63 30.69
N PRO A 139 -22.39 15.59 31.54
CA PRO A 139 -21.89 15.67 32.92
C PRO A 139 -20.41 16.06 32.97
N PRO A 140 -19.92 16.69 34.07
CA PRO A 140 -18.54 17.17 34.16
C PRO A 140 -17.47 16.11 33.89
N LEU A 141 -17.71 14.87 34.32
CA LEU A 141 -16.81 13.74 34.06
C LEU A 141 -16.75 13.37 32.57
N ALA A 142 -17.88 13.44 31.86
CA ALA A 142 -17.95 13.20 30.42
C ALA A 142 -17.30 14.33 29.61
N VAL A 143 -17.41 15.59 30.07
CA VAL A 143 -16.66 16.72 29.48
C VAL A 143 -15.15 16.49 29.64
N ALA A 144 -14.68 16.13 30.84
CA ALA A 144 -13.27 15.83 31.08
C ALA A 144 -12.79 14.64 30.23
N GLY A 145 -13.58 13.56 30.16
CA GLY A 145 -13.32 12.42 29.28
C GLY A 145 -13.22 12.80 27.81
N SER A 146 -14.03 13.77 27.37
CA SER A 146 -14.05 14.25 25.98
C SER A 146 -12.74 14.94 25.61
N PHE A 147 -12.23 15.80 26.49
CA PHE A 147 -10.89 16.40 26.33
C PHE A 147 -9.79 15.35 26.30
N VAL A 148 -9.86 14.36 27.19
CA VAL A 148 -8.88 13.27 27.24
C VAL A 148 -8.89 12.47 25.93
N LEU A 149 -10.07 12.08 25.43
CA LEU A 149 -10.18 11.34 24.16
C LEU A 149 -9.67 12.17 22.98
N TRP A 150 -10.02 13.46 22.90
CA TRP A 150 -9.53 14.37 21.86
C TRP A 150 -7.99 14.41 21.83
N LEU A 151 -7.34 14.61 22.98
CA LEU A 151 -5.88 14.63 23.08
C LEU A 151 -5.24 13.26 22.75
N LEU A 152 -5.85 12.17 23.20
CA LEU A 152 -5.40 10.81 22.88
C LEU A 152 -5.45 10.55 21.37
N VAL A 153 -6.52 10.98 20.69
CA VAL A 153 -6.65 10.82 19.24
C VAL A 153 -5.59 11.63 18.50
N LEU A 154 -5.33 12.88 18.89
CA LEU A 154 -4.25 13.68 18.28
C LEU A 154 -2.87 13.03 18.46
N GLU A 155 -2.56 12.50 19.64
CA GLU A 155 -1.29 11.82 19.89
C GLU A 155 -1.20 10.47 19.14
N ALA A 156 -2.30 9.73 19.03
CA ALA A 156 -2.36 8.51 18.23
C ALA A 156 -2.18 8.81 16.73
N LEU A 157 -2.79 9.88 16.24
CA LEU A 157 -2.63 10.37 14.87
C LEU A 157 -1.18 10.77 14.57
N ARG A 158 -0.48 11.39 15.54
CA ARG A 158 0.95 11.74 15.42
C ARG A 158 1.84 10.52 15.24
N ARG A 159 1.49 9.42 15.90
CA ARG A 159 2.24 8.15 15.84
C ARG A 159 1.97 7.36 14.56
N THR A 160 0.75 7.42 14.04
CA THR A 160 0.29 6.62 12.90
C THR A 160 0.43 7.36 11.56
N ALA A 161 -0.03 8.61 11.49
CA ALA A 161 -0.01 9.42 10.27
C ALA A 161 1.16 10.42 10.20
N GLY A 162 1.77 10.74 11.34
CA GLY A 162 2.88 11.68 11.45
C GLY A 162 2.48 13.10 11.84
N LEU A 163 3.48 13.97 11.97
CA LEU A 163 3.32 15.31 12.55
C LEU A 163 2.46 16.25 11.69
N VAL A 164 2.65 16.23 10.37
CA VAL A 164 1.93 17.14 9.44
C VAL A 164 0.42 16.97 9.58
N VAL A 165 -0.04 15.71 9.54
CA VAL A 165 -1.46 15.35 9.64
C VAL A 165 -2.03 15.70 11.01
N THR A 166 -1.22 15.57 12.06
CA THR A 166 -1.61 15.95 13.42
C THR A 166 -1.76 17.45 13.57
N ILE A 167 -0.87 18.25 12.97
CA ILE A 167 -0.98 19.71 12.97
C ILE A 167 -2.26 20.12 12.23
N ILE A 168 -2.52 19.52 11.07
CA ILE A 168 -3.75 19.77 10.30
C ILE A 168 -4.99 19.39 11.12
N ALA A 169 -5.03 18.17 11.67
CA ALA A 169 -6.16 17.71 12.47
C ALA A 169 -6.35 18.55 13.74
N GLY A 170 -5.26 18.93 14.41
CA GLY A 170 -5.29 19.85 15.54
C GLY A 170 -5.86 21.20 15.17
N ALA A 171 -5.39 21.81 14.08
CA ALA A 171 -5.86 23.09 13.58
C ALA A 171 -7.35 23.04 13.21
N PHE A 172 -7.80 22.04 12.44
CA PHE A 172 -9.21 21.88 12.11
C PHE A 172 -10.06 21.52 13.33
N SER A 173 -9.58 20.69 14.26
CA SER A 173 -10.34 20.39 15.49
C SER A 173 -10.55 21.63 16.37
N LEU A 174 -9.63 22.59 16.34
CA LEU A 174 -9.75 23.86 17.06
C LEU A 174 -10.47 24.94 16.25
N TYR A 175 -10.68 24.74 14.94
CA TYR A 175 -11.29 25.72 14.05
C TYR A 175 -12.69 26.19 14.49
N PRO A 176 -13.60 25.33 15.02
CA PRO A 176 -14.90 25.77 15.51
C PRO A 176 -14.82 26.85 16.60
N LEU A 177 -13.71 26.97 17.33
CA LEU A 177 -13.55 28.01 18.36
C LEU A 177 -13.41 29.41 17.76
N ILE A 178 -12.88 29.51 16.54
CA ILE A 178 -12.56 30.77 15.87
C ILE A 178 -13.34 30.98 14.57
N ALA A 179 -14.26 30.06 14.23
CA ALA A 179 -14.90 30.00 12.93
C ALA A 179 -15.63 31.30 12.55
N GLU A 180 -16.23 32.00 13.51
CA GLU A 180 -16.88 33.29 13.28
C GLU A 180 -15.88 34.41 12.97
N GLN A 181 -14.72 34.43 13.63
CA GLN A 181 -13.73 35.50 13.51
C GLN A 181 -12.75 35.31 12.35
N MET A 182 -12.97 34.30 11.49
CA MET A 182 -12.08 34.03 10.38
C MET A 182 -12.12 35.16 9.36
N PRO A 183 -10.96 35.75 8.99
CA PRO A 183 -10.91 36.86 8.03
C PRO A 183 -11.16 36.39 6.60
N ILE A 184 -11.03 35.08 6.35
CA ILE A 184 -11.25 34.45 5.06
C ILE A 184 -12.74 34.10 4.96
N GLY A 185 -13.48 34.79 4.08
CA GLY A 185 -14.94 34.69 4.00
C GLY A 185 -15.48 33.27 3.87
N PHE A 186 -14.81 32.41 3.10
CA PHE A 186 -15.22 31.00 2.94
C PHE A 186 -14.90 30.10 4.13
N LEU A 187 -14.06 30.55 5.07
CA LEU A 187 -13.80 29.89 6.34
C LEU A 187 -14.59 30.54 7.48
N GLN A 188 -15.56 31.41 7.19
CA GLN A 188 -16.48 31.88 8.22
C GLN A 188 -17.54 30.80 8.49
N GLY A 189 -17.75 30.49 9.75
CA GLY A 189 -18.65 29.43 10.18
C GLY A 189 -19.22 29.67 11.57
N VAL A 190 -19.99 28.69 12.06
CA VAL A 190 -20.63 28.75 13.38
C VAL A 190 -19.59 28.52 14.48
N PRO A 191 -19.47 29.41 15.47
CA PRO A 191 -18.50 29.27 16.55
C PRO A 191 -19.02 28.34 17.66
N PHE A 192 -18.11 27.59 18.29
CA PHE A 192 -18.40 26.71 19.41
C PHE A 192 -17.42 26.93 20.58
N PRO A 193 -17.90 26.99 21.83
CA PRO A 193 -17.00 27.04 22.99
C PRO A 193 -16.20 25.74 23.10
N ILE A 194 -14.99 25.82 23.67
CA ILE A 194 -14.04 24.70 23.70
C ILE A 194 -14.60 23.41 24.34
N GLU A 195 -15.43 23.54 25.38
CA GLU A 195 -16.10 22.41 26.04
C GLU A 195 -17.12 21.72 25.13
N ARG A 196 -17.86 22.51 24.35
CA ARG A 196 -18.82 21.98 23.37
C ARG A 196 -18.10 21.38 22.17
N ALA A 197 -17.00 21.98 21.71
CA ALA A 197 -16.15 21.38 20.70
C ALA A 197 -15.61 20.01 21.15
N ALA A 198 -15.12 19.89 22.38
CA ALA A 198 -14.63 18.63 22.92
C ALA A 198 -15.72 17.55 22.98
N THR A 199 -16.90 17.89 23.51
CA THR A 199 -18.04 16.95 23.62
C THR A 199 -18.62 16.55 22.27
N VAL A 200 -18.75 17.47 21.32
CA VAL A 200 -19.13 17.12 19.93
C VAL A 200 -18.08 16.23 19.27
N HIS A 201 -16.78 16.47 19.51
CA HIS A 201 -15.72 15.62 18.97
C HIS A 201 -15.76 14.19 19.51
N ALA A 202 -15.94 14.03 20.82
CA ALA A 202 -15.85 12.73 21.49
C ALA A 202 -17.17 11.96 21.56
N LEU A 203 -18.29 12.67 21.69
CA LEU A 203 -19.63 12.13 21.96
C LEU A 203 -20.58 12.31 20.77
N GLY A 204 -20.30 13.28 19.90
CA GLY A 204 -21.13 13.56 18.73
C GLY A 204 -21.02 12.48 17.65
N PRO A 205 -22.11 12.22 16.91
CA PRO A 205 -22.17 11.17 15.89
C PRO A 205 -21.35 11.51 14.64
N ASP A 206 -20.99 12.77 14.41
CA ASP A 206 -20.37 13.25 13.17
C ASP A 206 -18.85 13.44 13.26
N SER A 207 -18.24 13.16 14.42
CA SER A 207 -16.80 13.38 14.64
C SER A 207 -16.00 12.10 14.83
N ILE A 208 -15.38 11.83 15.99
CA ILE A 208 -14.55 10.63 16.19
C ILE A 208 -15.36 9.36 15.92
N LEU A 209 -16.63 9.35 16.33
CA LEU A 209 -17.59 8.26 16.08
C LEU A 209 -18.28 8.32 14.70
N GLY A 210 -17.83 9.23 13.84
CA GLY A 210 -18.40 9.46 12.51
C GLY A 210 -18.40 8.26 11.57
N LEU A 211 -19.00 8.49 10.40
CA LEU A 211 -19.02 7.53 9.29
C LEU A 211 -17.66 6.86 9.00
N PRO A 212 -16.50 7.56 9.09
CA PRO A 212 -15.19 6.92 8.98
C PRO A 212 -14.93 5.79 9.96
N LEU A 213 -15.19 6.00 11.26
CA LEU A 213 -14.96 4.98 12.27
C LEU A 213 -16.02 3.86 12.18
N GLN A 214 -17.27 4.22 11.87
CA GLN A 214 -18.36 3.26 11.65
C GLN A 214 -18.03 2.27 10.53
N THR A 215 -17.67 2.79 9.36
CA THR A 215 -17.29 1.98 8.20
C THR A 215 -16.05 1.13 8.49
N ALA A 216 -15.08 1.70 9.22
CA ALA A 216 -13.88 0.97 9.59
C ALA A 216 -14.17 -0.21 10.54
N GLY A 217 -14.98 0.04 11.57
CA GLY A 217 -15.36 -0.95 12.56
C GLY A 217 -16.19 -2.10 11.97
N ALA A 218 -17.08 -1.79 11.03
CA ALA A 218 -17.98 -2.78 10.43
C ALA A 218 -17.35 -3.60 9.30
N ILE A 219 -16.50 -2.99 8.46
CA ILE A 219 -16.06 -3.59 7.19
C ILE A 219 -14.54 -3.78 7.17
N LEU A 220 -13.78 -2.70 7.39
CA LEU A 220 -12.34 -2.68 7.15
C LEU A 220 -11.56 -3.68 8.01
N ILE A 221 -11.94 -3.86 9.28
CA ILE A 221 -11.24 -4.79 10.20
C ILE A 221 -11.18 -6.20 9.63
N GLY A 222 -12.27 -6.69 9.01
CA GLY A 222 -12.29 -8.00 8.37
C GLY A 222 -11.29 -8.12 7.23
N PHE A 223 -11.18 -7.10 6.37
CA PHE A 223 -10.25 -7.09 5.24
C PHE A 223 -8.78 -7.09 5.68
N LEU A 224 -8.47 -6.38 6.77
CA LEU A 224 -7.11 -6.39 7.34
C LEU A 224 -6.76 -7.75 7.92
N VAL A 225 -7.67 -8.37 8.68
CA VAL A 225 -7.50 -9.73 9.19
C VAL A 225 -7.30 -10.71 8.05
N PHE A 226 -8.11 -10.64 7.00
CA PHE A 226 -7.95 -11.47 5.80
C PHE A 226 -6.59 -11.26 5.13
N GLY A 227 -6.18 -10.02 4.90
CA GLY A 227 -4.90 -9.69 4.29
C GLY A 227 -3.71 -10.26 5.08
N VAL A 228 -3.73 -10.12 6.41
CA VAL A 228 -2.70 -10.66 7.31
C VAL A 228 -2.70 -12.19 7.30
N VAL A 229 -3.87 -12.84 7.39
CA VAL A 229 -3.99 -14.29 7.30
C VAL A 229 -3.42 -14.79 5.97
N LEU A 230 -3.76 -14.15 4.85
CA LEU A 230 -3.30 -14.55 3.53
C LEU A 230 -1.79 -14.41 3.37
N GLN A 231 -1.19 -13.36 3.92
CA GLN A 231 0.27 -13.19 3.94
C GLN A 231 0.95 -14.24 4.83
N ARG A 232 0.46 -14.46 6.05
CA ARG A 232 1.09 -15.38 7.03
C ARG A 232 0.89 -16.86 6.70
N THR A 233 -0.09 -17.22 5.89
CA THR A 233 -0.36 -18.61 5.46
C THR A 233 0.47 -19.04 4.25
N GLY A 234 1.32 -18.18 3.69
CA GLY A 234 2.15 -18.48 2.52
C GLY A 234 1.53 -18.11 1.18
N GLY A 235 0.49 -17.27 1.18
CA GLY A 235 -0.09 -16.73 -0.06
C GLY A 235 0.93 -15.94 -0.86
N ALA A 236 1.88 -15.30 -0.17
CA ALA A 236 2.93 -14.49 -0.80
C ALA A 236 3.79 -15.29 -1.78
N GLU A 237 4.36 -16.40 -1.31
CA GLU A 237 5.19 -17.29 -2.10
C GLU A 237 4.37 -17.94 -3.23
N PHE A 238 3.11 -18.29 -2.98
CA PHE A 238 2.24 -18.85 -4.00
C PHE A 238 2.05 -17.90 -5.20
N PHE A 239 1.72 -16.64 -4.96
CA PHE A 239 1.50 -15.69 -6.07
C PHE A 239 2.79 -15.39 -6.85
N ILE A 240 3.96 -15.39 -6.18
CA ILE A 240 5.27 -15.29 -6.84
C ILE A 240 5.50 -16.50 -7.75
N ASP A 241 5.31 -17.72 -7.23
CA ASP A 241 5.51 -18.94 -8.02
C ASP A 241 4.49 -19.08 -9.15
N LEU A 242 3.25 -18.62 -8.93
CA LEU A 242 2.22 -18.57 -9.97
C LEU A 242 2.65 -17.62 -11.08
N ALA A 243 3.06 -16.40 -10.73
CA ALA A 243 3.57 -15.43 -11.70
C ALA A 243 4.77 -15.99 -12.48
N ARG A 244 5.73 -16.64 -11.80
CA ARG A 244 6.89 -17.32 -12.44
C ARG A 244 6.45 -18.41 -13.41
N SER A 245 5.47 -19.22 -13.04
CA SER A 245 4.97 -20.31 -13.89
C SER A 245 4.28 -19.82 -15.17
N VAL A 246 3.57 -18.69 -15.08
CA VAL A 246 2.79 -18.13 -16.20
C VAL A 246 3.66 -17.26 -17.10
N PHE A 247 4.47 -16.36 -16.52
CA PHE A 247 5.18 -15.32 -17.28
C PHE A 247 6.70 -15.54 -17.40
N GLY A 248 7.30 -16.42 -16.60
CA GLY A 248 8.76 -16.58 -16.57
C GLY A 248 9.39 -16.95 -17.92
N HIS A 249 8.65 -17.68 -18.76
CA HIS A 249 9.14 -18.07 -20.09
C HIS A 249 8.98 -16.98 -21.16
N ALA A 250 8.19 -15.94 -20.90
CA ALA A 250 7.92 -14.89 -21.88
C ALA A 250 9.15 -13.97 -22.03
N ARG A 251 9.22 -13.23 -23.15
CA ARG A 251 10.19 -12.12 -23.25
C ARG A 251 9.97 -11.13 -22.11
N GLY A 252 11.06 -10.69 -21.47
CA GLY A 252 11.00 -9.88 -20.25
C GLY A 252 10.36 -10.60 -19.06
N GLY A 253 10.37 -11.94 -19.05
CA GLY A 253 9.65 -12.77 -18.07
C GLY A 253 9.93 -12.38 -16.62
N SER A 254 11.20 -12.14 -16.25
CA SER A 254 11.57 -11.71 -14.89
C SER A 254 10.86 -10.43 -14.43
N ALA A 255 10.66 -9.47 -15.34
CA ALA A 255 9.99 -8.21 -15.03
C ALA A 255 8.46 -8.37 -15.03
N LYS A 256 7.89 -9.17 -15.93
CA LYS A 256 6.44 -9.50 -15.88
C LYS A 256 6.08 -10.26 -14.61
N VAL A 257 6.96 -11.15 -14.16
CA VAL A 257 6.85 -11.83 -12.87
C VAL A 257 6.88 -10.82 -11.72
N ALA A 258 7.85 -9.89 -11.71
CA ALA A 258 7.92 -8.83 -10.71
C ALA A 258 6.63 -8.01 -10.68
N VAL A 259 6.16 -7.52 -11.84
CA VAL A 259 4.92 -6.74 -11.93
C VAL A 259 3.72 -7.50 -11.39
N THR A 260 3.52 -8.76 -11.79
CA THR A 260 2.36 -9.56 -11.37
C THR A 260 2.40 -9.93 -9.90
N SER A 261 3.57 -10.36 -9.42
CA SER A 261 3.73 -10.79 -8.03
C SER A 261 3.64 -9.61 -7.07
N SER A 262 4.25 -8.47 -7.40
CA SER A 262 4.14 -7.24 -6.62
C SER A 262 2.75 -6.62 -6.74
N ALA A 263 2.05 -6.75 -7.87
CA ALA A 263 0.63 -6.39 -7.94
C ALA A 263 -0.20 -7.18 -6.93
N SER A 264 -0.02 -8.51 -6.92
CA SER A 264 -0.70 -9.44 -6.01
C SER A 264 -0.36 -9.17 -4.54
N MET A 265 0.91 -8.92 -4.22
CA MET A 265 1.32 -8.55 -2.85
C MET A 265 0.80 -7.18 -2.43
N GLY A 266 0.79 -6.23 -3.36
CA GLY A 266 0.39 -4.86 -3.08
C GLY A 266 -1.10 -4.72 -2.82
N MET A 267 -1.93 -5.45 -3.56
CA MET A 267 -3.36 -5.52 -3.26
C MET A 267 -3.62 -6.12 -1.88
N MET A 268 -2.82 -7.09 -1.41
CA MET A 268 -2.99 -7.71 -0.09
C MET A 268 -2.47 -6.85 1.08
N SER A 269 -1.37 -6.13 0.88
CA SER A 269 -0.72 -5.34 1.94
C SER A 269 -1.22 -3.90 1.99
N GLY A 270 -1.77 -3.38 0.90
CA GLY A 270 -2.27 -2.01 0.82
C GLY A 270 -1.19 -0.93 0.91
N SER A 271 0.09 -1.30 1.00
CA SER A 271 1.23 -0.39 1.20
C SER A 271 2.31 -0.60 0.15
N ALA A 272 2.56 0.41 -0.67
CA ALA A 272 3.57 0.34 -1.72
C ALA A 272 4.98 0.15 -1.16
N VAL A 273 5.34 0.85 -0.08
CA VAL A 273 6.67 0.75 0.53
C VAL A 273 6.87 -0.62 1.18
N SER A 274 5.89 -1.09 1.95
CA SER A 274 5.93 -2.42 2.56
C SER A 274 6.07 -3.50 1.49
N ASN A 275 5.33 -3.36 0.39
CA ASN A 275 5.39 -4.29 -0.73
C ASN A 275 6.81 -4.33 -1.33
N VAL A 276 7.40 -3.19 -1.70
CA VAL A 276 8.80 -3.12 -2.19
C VAL A 276 9.78 -3.80 -1.24
N LEU A 277 9.62 -3.62 0.07
CA LEU A 277 10.52 -4.23 1.07
C LEU A 277 10.33 -5.75 1.19
N THR A 278 9.15 -6.28 0.84
CA THR A 278 8.85 -7.71 0.88
C THR A 278 9.18 -8.44 -0.42
N THR A 279 8.77 -7.92 -1.57
CA THR A 279 8.97 -8.56 -2.89
C THR A 279 10.28 -8.15 -3.54
N GLY A 280 10.68 -6.89 -3.38
CA GLY A 280 11.87 -6.30 -3.99
C GLY A 280 13.17 -7.07 -3.76
N PRO A 281 13.46 -7.59 -2.55
CA PRO A 281 14.67 -8.39 -2.30
C PRO A 281 14.76 -9.65 -3.17
N MET A 282 13.65 -10.17 -3.68
CA MET A 282 13.62 -11.32 -4.58
C MET A 282 13.51 -10.90 -6.05
N THR A 283 12.64 -9.96 -6.38
CA THR A 283 12.31 -9.58 -7.76
C THR A 283 13.42 -8.73 -8.40
N ILE A 284 14.01 -7.78 -7.66
CA ILE A 284 15.04 -6.87 -8.17
C ILE A 284 16.31 -7.65 -8.56
N PRO A 285 16.89 -8.53 -7.72
CA PRO A 285 18.04 -9.33 -8.13
C PRO A 285 17.74 -10.28 -9.28
N ALA A 286 16.53 -10.85 -9.35
CA ALA A 286 16.11 -11.70 -10.45
C ALA A 286 16.09 -10.93 -11.79
N MET A 287 15.52 -9.72 -11.81
CA MET A 287 15.56 -8.85 -12.98
C MET A 287 17.00 -8.46 -13.37
N LYS A 288 17.86 -8.15 -12.40
CA LYS A 288 19.27 -7.83 -12.67
C LYS A 288 20.02 -9.00 -13.30
N ARG A 289 19.81 -10.23 -12.82
CA ARG A 289 20.39 -11.45 -13.42
C ARG A 289 19.89 -11.71 -14.84
N ALA A 290 18.67 -11.27 -15.17
CA ALA A 290 18.12 -11.33 -16.52
C ALA A 290 18.63 -10.21 -17.46
N GLY A 291 19.44 -9.26 -16.95
CA GLY A 291 20.07 -8.21 -17.74
C GLY A 291 19.44 -6.82 -17.62
N TYR A 292 18.46 -6.62 -16.71
CA TYR A 292 17.92 -5.29 -16.46
C TYR A 292 18.91 -4.41 -15.66
N PRO A 293 19.11 -3.13 -16.03
CA PRO A 293 19.84 -2.18 -15.20
C PRO A 293 19.21 -2.06 -13.81
N GLY A 294 20.03 -1.90 -12.77
CA GLY A 294 19.55 -1.83 -11.39
C GLY A 294 18.50 -0.71 -11.17
N THR A 295 18.71 0.46 -11.76
CA THR A 295 17.75 1.58 -11.75
C THR A 295 16.41 1.22 -12.38
N TYR A 296 16.41 0.46 -13.48
CA TYR A 296 15.20 0.05 -14.19
C TYR A 296 14.47 -1.07 -13.46
N ALA A 297 15.21 -2.06 -12.93
CA ALA A 297 14.65 -3.12 -12.10
C ALA A 297 13.97 -2.57 -10.83
N ALA A 298 14.63 -1.65 -10.12
CA ALA A 298 14.03 -0.95 -8.98
C ALA A 298 12.83 -0.08 -9.39
N GLY A 299 12.92 0.58 -10.56
CA GLY A 299 11.81 1.35 -11.11
C GLY A 299 10.56 0.50 -11.36
N ILE A 300 10.71 -0.66 -12.03
CA ILE A 300 9.62 -1.61 -12.27
C ILE A 300 8.98 -2.04 -10.95
N GLU A 301 9.79 -2.44 -9.97
CA GLU A 301 9.31 -2.90 -8.67
C GLU A 301 8.52 -1.81 -7.94
N ALA A 302 9.07 -0.60 -7.86
CA ALA A 302 8.43 0.53 -7.20
C ALA A 302 7.10 0.92 -7.89
N THR A 303 7.07 0.93 -9.22
CA THR A 303 5.87 1.18 -10.01
C THR A 303 4.84 0.08 -9.75
N ALA A 304 5.19 -1.19 -9.92
CA ALA A 304 4.27 -2.31 -9.69
C ALA A 304 3.67 -2.32 -8.27
N ALA A 305 4.50 -2.06 -7.27
CA ALA A 305 4.08 -1.99 -5.87
C ALA A 305 3.12 -0.83 -5.58
N THR A 306 3.35 0.30 -6.24
CA THR A 306 2.55 1.52 -6.14
C THR A 306 1.17 1.39 -6.81
N GLY A 307 1.02 0.52 -7.81
CA GLY A 307 -0.29 0.12 -8.33
C GLY A 307 -1.06 -0.80 -7.40
N GLY A 308 -0.35 -1.65 -6.65
CA GLY A 308 -1.00 -2.68 -5.85
C GLY A 308 -1.82 -2.07 -4.71
N SER A 309 -1.37 -0.96 -4.13
CA SER A 309 -2.10 -0.24 -3.08
C SER A 309 -3.43 0.37 -3.52
N ILE A 310 -3.74 0.38 -4.82
CA ILE A 310 -5.01 0.89 -5.38
C ILE A 310 -5.76 -0.20 -6.17
N THR A 311 -5.32 -1.45 -6.08
CA THR A 311 -5.87 -2.57 -6.85
C THR A 311 -6.83 -3.41 -5.98
N PRO A 312 -8.07 -3.65 -6.43
CA PRO A 312 -9.04 -4.54 -5.78
C PRO A 312 -8.56 -6.00 -5.63
N PRO A 313 -9.17 -6.84 -4.77
CA PRO A 313 -10.37 -6.63 -3.93
C PRO A 313 -10.08 -6.27 -2.47
N ILE A 314 -8.83 -6.04 -2.07
CA ILE A 314 -8.51 -5.55 -0.71
C ILE A 314 -8.14 -4.06 -0.78
N MET A 315 -7.31 -3.66 -1.76
CA MET A 315 -6.82 -2.30 -1.93
C MET A 315 -6.07 -1.78 -0.68
N GLY A 316 -5.54 -0.56 -0.77
CA GLY A 316 -4.99 0.14 0.37
C GLY A 316 -6.05 0.66 1.33
N THR A 317 -5.61 1.04 2.52
CA THR A 317 -6.44 1.59 3.60
C THR A 317 -7.22 2.84 3.17
N ALA A 318 -6.69 3.58 2.18
CA ALA A 318 -7.36 4.71 1.55
C ALA A 318 -8.67 4.36 0.82
N ALA A 319 -8.84 3.13 0.32
CA ALA A 319 -10.09 2.72 -0.32
C ALA A 319 -11.26 2.67 0.69
N PHE A 320 -10.99 2.27 1.93
CA PHE A 320 -12.01 2.24 2.98
C PHE A 320 -12.33 3.63 3.52
N LEU A 321 -11.33 4.52 3.55
CA LEU A 321 -11.59 5.94 3.76
C LEU A 321 -12.52 6.49 2.67
N MET A 322 -12.37 6.04 1.42
CA MET A 322 -13.28 6.43 0.34
C MET A 322 -14.71 5.97 0.54
N VAL A 323 -14.92 4.70 0.88
CA VAL A 323 -16.25 4.17 1.25
C VAL A 323 -16.90 5.05 2.31
N SER A 324 -16.12 5.45 3.30
CA SER A 324 -16.59 6.28 4.40
C SER A 324 -17.00 7.70 3.97
N PHE A 325 -16.25 8.33 3.06
CA PHE A 325 -16.57 9.66 2.55
C PHE A 325 -17.73 9.65 1.55
N LEU A 326 -17.78 8.64 0.68
CA LEU A 326 -18.83 8.50 -0.34
C LEU A 326 -20.16 8.00 0.24
N GLY A 327 -20.12 7.25 1.35
CA GLY A 327 -21.30 6.61 1.92
C GLY A 327 -21.88 5.52 1.02
N ILE A 328 -21.07 4.93 0.12
CA ILE A 328 -21.46 3.86 -0.80
C ILE A 328 -20.81 2.53 -0.40
N PRO A 329 -21.36 1.37 -0.79
CA PRO A 329 -20.76 0.07 -0.53
C PRO A 329 -19.33 -0.08 -1.11
N TYR A 330 -18.44 -0.78 -0.41
CA TYR A 330 -17.07 -1.11 -0.84
C TYR A 330 -17.05 -1.85 -2.18
N SER A 331 -18.01 -2.72 -2.44
CA SER A 331 -18.16 -3.45 -3.70
C SER A 331 -18.27 -2.51 -4.90
N GLU A 332 -18.90 -1.34 -4.75
CA GLU A 332 -18.97 -0.32 -5.80
C GLU A 332 -17.62 0.36 -6.01
N VAL A 333 -16.92 0.71 -4.94
CA VAL A 333 -15.55 1.27 -4.99
C VAL A 333 -14.57 0.29 -5.64
N ALA A 334 -14.65 -0.99 -5.28
CA ALA A 334 -13.81 -2.05 -5.82
C ALA A 334 -14.07 -2.27 -7.32
N GLN A 335 -15.34 -2.27 -7.75
CA GLN A 335 -15.69 -2.36 -9.17
C GLN A 335 -15.18 -1.15 -9.95
N ALA A 336 -15.37 0.06 -9.40
CA ALA A 336 -14.91 1.29 -10.02
C ALA A 336 -13.39 1.39 -10.17
N ALA A 337 -12.64 0.81 -9.23
CA ALA A 337 -11.18 0.77 -9.27
C ALA A 337 -10.61 -0.34 -10.19
N ALA A 338 -11.41 -1.34 -10.59
CA ALA A 338 -10.93 -2.48 -11.35
C ALA A 338 -10.41 -2.10 -12.74
N ALA A 339 -11.17 -1.30 -13.50
CA ALA A 339 -10.77 -0.86 -14.83
C ALA A 339 -9.52 0.06 -14.79
N PRO A 340 -9.45 1.11 -13.94
CA PRO A 340 -8.24 1.92 -13.80
C PRO A 340 -7.01 1.12 -13.36
N ALA A 341 -7.16 0.12 -12.49
CA ALA A 341 -6.07 -0.76 -12.07
C ALA A 341 -5.57 -1.65 -13.22
N LEU A 342 -6.50 -2.22 -14.00
CA LEU A 342 -6.18 -2.99 -15.20
C LEU A 342 -5.40 -2.15 -16.20
N LEU A 343 -5.89 -0.94 -16.52
CA LEU A 343 -5.23 -0.01 -17.44
C LEU A 343 -3.82 0.33 -16.96
N TYR A 344 -3.64 0.61 -15.67
CA TYR A 344 -2.33 0.87 -15.09
C TYR A 344 -1.35 -0.29 -15.34
N TYR A 345 -1.74 -1.52 -15.02
CA TYR A 345 -0.87 -2.68 -15.20
C TYR A 345 -0.65 -3.03 -16.66
N VAL A 346 -1.63 -2.88 -17.55
CA VAL A 346 -1.44 -3.02 -19.00
C VAL A 346 -0.36 -2.05 -19.48
N GLY A 347 -0.37 -0.80 -19.00
CA GLY A 347 0.66 0.19 -19.31
C GLY A 347 2.06 -0.26 -18.88
N VAL A 348 2.20 -0.72 -17.62
CA VAL A 348 3.47 -1.20 -17.08
C VAL A 348 3.95 -2.45 -17.83
N PHE A 349 3.06 -3.41 -18.09
CA PHE A 349 3.36 -4.63 -18.86
C PHE A 349 3.83 -4.31 -20.26
N THR A 350 3.18 -3.36 -20.93
CA THR A 350 3.55 -2.95 -22.29
C THR A 350 4.93 -2.33 -22.32
N GLN A 351 5.26 -1.45 -21.35
CA GLN A 351 6.59 -0.86 -21.27
C GLN A 351 7.68 -1.92 -20.98
N VAL A 352 7.43 -2.83 -20.04
CA VAL A 352 8.36 -3.93 -19.74
C VAL A 352 8.60 -4.82 -20.96
N ASP A 353 7.54 -5.16 -21.69
CA ASP A 353 7.61 -5.98 -22.89
C ASP A 353 8.33 -5.27 -24.05
N ALA A 354 8.03 -3.99 -24.28
CA ALA A 354 8.68 -3.15 -25.27
C ALA A 354 10.18 -2.99 -24.98
N TYR A 355 10.55 -2.78 -23.72
CA TYR A 355 11.94 -2.68 -23.30
C TYR A 355 12.69 -4.00 -23.52
N ALA A 356 12.10 -5.12 -23.12
CA ALA A 356 12.68 -6.45 -23.29
C ALA A 356 12.88 -6.79 -24.78
N ALA A 357 11.91 -6.48 -25.63
CA ALA A 357 12.01 -6.69 -27.07
C ALA A 357 13.11 -5.81 -27.69
N ARG A 358 13.17 -4.52 -27.31
CA ARG A 358 14.20 -3.59 -27.79
C ARG A 358 15.63 -3.99 -27.41
N THR A 359 15.79 -4.67 -26.27
CA THR A 359 17.08 -5.09 -25.72
C THR A 359 17.42 -6.56 -25.98
N GLY A 360 16.54 -7.31 -26.66
CA GLY A 360 16.76 -8.72 -26.99
C GLY A 360 16.69 -9.68 -25.79
N MET A 361 16.02 -9.29 -24.70
CA MET A 361 15.89 -10.12 -23.52
C MET A 361 14.99 -11.33 -23.76
N ARG A 362 15.43 -12.49 -23.27
CA ARG A 362 14.70 -13.76 -23.39
C ARG A 362 14.19 -14.23 -22.02
N GLY A 363 13.09 -14.98 -22.05
CA GLY A 363 12.56 -15.63 -20.85
C GLY A 363 13.40 -16.82 -20.41
N GLU A 364 13.14 -17.30 -19.20
CA GLU A 364 13.79 -18.49 -18.67
C GLU A 364 13.33 -19.76 -19.41
N PRO A 365 14.22 -20.75 -19.61
CA PRO A 365 13.82 -22.05 -20.13
C PRO A 365 12.71 -22.68 -19.28
N ARG A 366 11.68 -23.23 -19.93
CA ARG A 366 10.52 -23.86 -19.25
C ARG A 366 10.91 -24.97 -18.25
N SER A 367 12.10 -25.57 -18.40
CA SER A 367 12.62 -26.59 -17.48
C SER A 367 13.02 -26.05 -16.11
N ARG A 368 13.39 -24.77 -16.00
CA ARG A 368 13.77 -24.12 -14.72
C ARG A 368 12.59 -23.48 -14.01
N LEU A 369 11.43 -23.44 -14.65
CA LEU A 369 10.22 -22.82 -14.13
C LEU A 369 9.36 -23.84 -13.38
N PRO A 370 8.65 -23.41 -12.32
CA PRO A 370 7.66 -24.24 -11.68
C PRO A 370 6.53 -24.56 -12.67
N LYS A 371 6.05 -25.81 -12.66
CA LYS A 371 4.95 -26.24 -13.54
C LYS A 371 3.65 -25.57 -13.09
N ALA A 372 3.00 -24.81 -13.97
CA ALA A 372 1.78 -24.06 -13.65
C ALA A 372 0.69 -24.91 -12.97
N LEU A 373 0.43 -26.13 -13.47
CA LEU A 373 -0.56 -27.02 -12.88
C LEU A 373 -0.16 -27.51 -11.47
N ALA A 374 1.13 -27.73 -11.22
CA ALA A 374 1.62 -28.12 -9.89
C ALA A 374 1.52 -26.95 -8.90
N THR A 375 1.85 -25.74 -9.34
CA THR A 375 1.67 -24.51 -8.55
C THR A 375 0.19 -24.28 -8.22
N LEU A 376 -0.70 -24.41 -9.21
CA LEU A 376 -2.15 -24.27 -9.03
C LEU A 376 -2.71 -25.31 -8.04
N ARG A 377 -2.31 -26.58 -8.17
CA ARG A 377 -2.68 -27.65 -7.23
C ARG A 377 -2.12 -27.42 -5.82
N THR A 378 -1.03 -26.67 -5.71
CA THR A 378 -0.47 -26.33 -4.39
C THR A 378 -1.16 -25.11 -3.79
N GLY A 379 -1.55 -24.10 -4.58
CA GLY A 379 -2.16 -22.88 -4.06
C GLY A 379 -3.66 -22.70 -4.26
N TRP A 380 -4.40 -23.74 -4.66
CA TRP A 380 -5.87 -23.68 -4.74
C TRP A 380 -6.55 -23.12 -3.47
N PRO A 381 -6.05 -23.28 -2.22
CA PRO A 381 -6.70 -22.66 -1.06
C PRO A 381 -6.69 -21.14 -1.10
N TYR A 382 -5.60 -20.54 -1.60
CA TYR A 382 -5.47 -19.08 -1.69
C TYR A 382 -6.40 -18.54 -2.78
N LEU A 383 -6.48 -19.23 -3.92
CA LEU A 383 -7.42 -18.87 -4.98
C LEU A 383 -8.88 -19.10 -4.57
N LEU A 384 -9.16 -20.17 -3.81
CA LEU A 384 -10.48 -20.41 -3.25
C LEU A 384 -10.86 -19.31 -2.27
N ALA A 385 -9.96 -18.92 -1.35
CA ALA A 385 -10.23 -17.88 -0.38
C ALA A 385 -10.44 -16.51 -1.04
N LEU A 386 -9.60 -16.15 -2.02
CA LEU A 386 -9.76 -14.92 -2.80
C LEU A 386 -11.03 -14.96 -3.66
N GLY A 387 -11.33 -16.09 -4.30
CA GLY A 387 -12.55 -16.28 -5.08
C GLY A 387 -13.81 -16.24 -4.23
N ALA A 388 -13.77 -16.83 -3.02
CA ALA A 388 -14.85 -16.76 -2.04
C ALA A 388 -15.06 -15.32 -1.57
N LEU A 389 -13.99 -14.57 -1.26
CA LEU A 389 -14.08 -13.15 -0.93
C LEU A 389 -14.77 -12.36 -2.05
N ILE A 390 -14.31 -12.51 -3.29
CA ILE A 390 -14.87 -11.80 -4.45
C ILE A 390 -16.33 -12.20 -4.68
N LEU A 391 -16.66 -13.50 -4.59
CA LEU A 391 -18.01 -14.00 -4.80
C LEU A 391 -18.98 -13.45 -3.74
N LEU A 392 -18.61 -13.52 -2.46
CA LEU A 392 -19.44 -13.00 -1.37
C LEU A 392 -19.61 -11.49 -1.49
N LEU A 393 -18.55 -10.77 -1.85
CA LEU A 393 -18.59 -9.31 -2.03
C LEU A 393 -19.47 -8.87 -3.21
N VAL A 394 -19.40 -9.56 -4.35
CA VAL A 394 -20.09 -9.14 -5.58
C VAL A 394 -21.51 -9.73 -5.67
N TRP A 395 -21.67 -11.01 -5.35
CA TRP A 395 -22.95 -11.71 -5.48
C TRP A 395 -23.85 -11.54 -4.26
N GLN A 396 -23.32 -11.80 -3.05
CA GLN A 396 -24.10 -11.64 -1.82
C GLN A 396 -24.14 -10.19 -1.33
N ARG A 397 -23.27 -9.31 -1.85
CA ARG A 397 -23.09 -7.93 -1.39
C ARG A 397 -22.86 -7.84 0.12
N ASP A 398 -22.22 -8.88 0.67
CA ASP A 398 -21.88 -8.95 2.09
C ASP A 398 -20.45 -8.49 2.28
N GLU A 399 -20.28 -7.22 2.66
CA GLU A 399 -18.96 -6.60 2.78
C GLU A 399 -18.38 -6.79 4.19
N ALA A 400 -19.26 -6.95 5.18
CA ALA A 400 -18.87 -7.03 6.58
C ALA A 400 -18.40 -8.46 6.94
N GLN A 401 -19.11 -9.51 6.52
CA GLN A 401 -18.80 -10.89 6.90
C GLN A 401 -17.81 -11.56 5.95
N ALA A 402 -17.84 -11.23 4.65
CA ALA A 402 -17.06 -11.93 3.62
C ALA A 402 -15.56 -12.04 3.92
N PRO A 403 -14.86 -10.98 4.37
CA PRO A 403 -13.44 -11.08 4.68
C PRO A 403 -13.16 -12.02 5.86
N PHE A 404 -14.01 -12.01 6.89
CA PHE A 404 -13.88 -12.92 8.02
C PHE A 404 -14.12 -14.37 7.62
N MET A 405 -15.13 -14.62 6.77
CA MET A 405 -15.40 -15.96 6.24
C MET A 405 -14.24 -16.48 5.39
N ALA A 406 -13.69 -15.63 4.51
CA ALA A 406 -12.53 -15.98 3.68
C ALA A 406 -11.27 -16.23 4.53
N ALA A 407 -11.06 -15.41 5.58
CA ALA A 407 -9.96 -15.59 6.53
C ALA A 407 -10.10 -16.89 7.33
N ALA A 408 -11.29 -17.20 7.83
CA ALA A 408 -11.59 -18.42 8.57
C ALA A 408 -11.40 -19.67 7.70
N LEU A 409 -11.88 -19.64 6.45
CA LEU A 409 -11.66 -20.71 5.46
C LEU A 409 -10.17 -20.95 5.23
N LEU A 410 -9.40 -19.88 5.04
CA LEU A 410 -7.97 -19.99 4.78
C LEU A 410 -7.19 -20.50 6.01
N LEU A 411 -7.53 -20.01 7.21
CA LEU A 411 -6.97 -20.51 8.46
C LEU A 411 -7.29 -21.99 8.67
N ALA A 412 -8.53 -22.42 8.44
CA ALA A 412 -8.95 -23.81 8.58
C ALA A 412 -8.12 -24.73 7.67
N ILE A 413 -7.92 -24.32 6.40
CA ILE A 413 -7.10 -25.09 5.45
C ILE A 413 -5.62 -25.10 5.88
N ALA A 414 -5.09 -23.96 6.33
CA ALA A 414 -3.69 -23.84 6.75
C ALA A 414 -3.36 -24.67 7.99
N VAL A 415 -4.29 -24.81 8.94
CA VAL A 415 -4.10 -25.66 10.13
C VAL A 415 -4.08 -27.14 9.76
N VAL A 416 -4.94 -27.57 8.82
CA VAL A 416 -5.06 -28.98 8.43
C VAL A 416 -3.88 -29.43 7.56
N ARG A 417 -3.36 -28.55 6.68
CA ARG A 417 -2.46 -28.96 5.60
C ARG A 417 -0.99 -29.08 6.04
N PRO A 418 -0.34 -30.26 5.89
CA PRO A 418 1.01 -30.53 6.41
C PRO A 418 2.11 -29.57 5.95
N ARG A 419 2.01 -29.09 4.69
CA ARG A 419 3.05 -28.28 4.04
C ARG A 419 3.13 -26.84 4.56
N HIS A 420 2.05 -26.34 5.17
CA HIS A 420 1.93 -24.96 5.69
C HIS A 420 1.23 -24.95 7.06
N ARG A 421 1.47 -25.96 7.90
CA ARG A 421 0.83 -26.04 9.23
C ARG A 421 1.17 -24.79 10.04
N LEU A 422 0.18 -23.92 10.20
CA LEU A 422 0.25 -22.82 11.14
C LEU A 422 0.25 -23.41 12.56
N GLY A 423 1.43 -23.47 13.17
CA GLY A 423 1.54 -23.76 14.60
C GLY A 423 0.99 -22.62 15.46
N ALA A 424 0.88 -22.84 16.77
CA ALA A 424 0.43 -21.80 17.73
C ALA A 424 1.22 -20.49 17.62
N ARG A 425 2.51 -20.59 17.31
CA ARG A 425 3.41 -19.46 17.03
C ARG A 425 2.99 -18.63 15.81
N GLY A 426 2.55 -19.30 14.74
CA GLY A 426 2.07 -18.63 13.53
C GLY A 426 0.71 -17.96 13.76
N LEU A 427 -0.20 -18.61 14.50
CA LEU A 427 -1.48 -18.01 14.89
C LEU A 427 -1.29 -16.77 15.76
N LEU A 428 -0.35 -16.81 16.71
CA LEU A 428 -0.02 -15.64 17.52
C LEU A 428 0.50 -14.48 16.65
N ALA A 429 1.34 -14.77 15.66
CA ALA A 429 1.84 -13.76 14.72
C ALA A 429 0.71 -13.14 13.88
N VAL A 430 -0.27 -13.94 13.44
CA VAL A 430 -1.48 -13.43 12.75
C VAL A 430 -2.23 -12.44 13.65
N VAL A 431 -2.43 -12.78 14.92
CA VAL A 431 -3.12 -11.89 15.87
C VAL A 431 -2.33 -10.59 16.05
N VAL A 432 -1.03 -10.67 16.33
CA VAL A 432 -0.19 -9.47 16.56
C VAL A 432 -0.17 -8.55 15.34
N ASP A 433 0.02 -9.11 14.14
CA ASP A 433 0.06 -8.31 12.92
C ASP A 433 -1.30 -7.70 12.57
N SER A 434 -2.39 -8.46 12.79
CA SER A 434 -3.75 -7.94 12.59
C SER A 434 -4.01 -6.77 13.52
N GLY A 435 -3.70 -6.92 14.82
CA GLY A 435 -3.85 -5.86 15.82
C GLY A 435 -3.06 -4.61 15.46
N ARG A 436 -1.81 -4.78 14.99
CA ARG A 436 -0.98 -3.68 14.50
C ARG A 436 -1.61 -2.95 13.33
N SER A 437 -2.01 -3.67 12.28
CA SER A 437 -2.60 -3.07 11.08
C SER A 437 -3.93 -2.36 11.39
N ILE A 438 -4.76 -2.94 12.26
CA ILE A 438 -6.02 -2.32 12.69
C ILE A 438 -5.74 -1.08 13.54
N ALA A 439 -4.84 -1.15 14.52
CA ALA A 439 -4.50 -0.04 15.41
C ALA A 439 -3.96 1.17 14.63
N GLU A 440 -3.09 0.93 13.64
CA GLU A 440 -2.57 1.98 12.77
C GLU A 440 -3.70 2.74 12.07
N ILE A 441 -4.66 2.01 11.49
CA ILE A 441 -5.73 2.65 10.73
C ILE A 441 -6.78 3.28 11.64
N VAL A 442 -7.16 2.64 12.76
CA VAL A 442 -8.08 3.24 13.74
C VAL A 442 -7.52 4.57 14.28
N GLY A 443 -6.21 4.64 14.53
CA GLY A 443 -5.55 5.89 14.92
C GLY A 443 -5.64 6.99 13.85
N ILE A 444 -5.48 6.64 12.58
CA ILE A 444 -5.65 7.57 11.46
C ILE A 444 -7.12 8.04 11.39
N ILE A 445 -8.07 7.10 11.35
CA ILE A 445 -9.49 7.34 11.15
C ILE A 445 -10.11 8.18 12.27
N ALA A 446 -9.76 7.91 13.53
CA ALA A 446 -10.22 8.73 14.65
C ALA A 446 -9.78 10.19 14.48
N GLY A 447 -8.55 10.42 14.00
CA GLY A 447 -8.03 11.75 13.67
C GLY A 447 -8.74 12.41 12.49
N VAL A 448 -9.10 11.63 11.46
CA VAL A 448 -9.96 12.11 10.35
C VAL A 448 -11.31 12.58 10.87
N GLY A 449 -11.89 11.82 11.81
CA GLY A 449 -13.15 12.17 12.47
C GLY A 449 -13.12 13.53 13.16
N LEU A 450 -11.97 13.94 13.71
CA LEU A 450 -11.81 15.30 14.26
C LEU A 450 -11.95 16.38 13.18
N ILE A 451 -11.36 16.16 12.00
CA ILE A 451 -11.42 17.12 10.89
C ILE A 451 -12.85 17.19 10.33
N VAL A 452 -13.45 16.03 10.03
CA VAL A 452 -14.81 15.95 9.48
C VAL A 452 -15.82 16.55 10.46
N GLY A 453 -15.73 16.20 11.74
CA GLY A 453 -16.61 16.72 12.77
C GLY A 453 -16.51 18.23 12.93
N ALA A 454 -15.30 18.79 12.95
CA ALA A 454 -15.10 20.23 13.04
C ALA A 454 -15.68 20.98 11.84
N LEU A 455 -15.48 20.47 10.62
CA LEU A 455 -16.01 21.08 9.41
C LEU A 455 -17.53 20.94 9.28
N SER A 456 -18.08 19.83 9.74
CA SER A 456 -19.53 19.59 9.79
C SER A 456 -20.21 20.56 10.76
N MET A 457 -19.73 20.63 12.01
CA MET A 457 -20.37 21.46 13.04
C MET A 457 -20.25 22.97 12.77
N SER A 458 -19.17 23.41 12.13
CA SER A 458 -18.96 24.82 11.75
C SER A 458 -19.63 25.22 10.43
N GLY A 459 -20.00 24.25 9.58
CA GLY A 459 -20.56 24.48 8.24
C GLY A 459 -19.55 24.83 7.14
N ALA A 460 -18.24 24.74 7.42
CA ALA A 460 -17.19 25.24 6.53
C ALA A 460 -16.86 24.33 5.33
N SER A 461 -17.17 23.04 5.41
CA SER A 461 -16.88 22.06 4.34
C SER A 461 -17.45 22.47 2.99
N LEU A 462 -18.69 22.98 2.96
CA LEU A 462 -19.39 23.36 1.74
C LEU A 462 -18.91 24.71 1.17
N SER A 463 -18.36 25.58 2.01
CA SER A 463 -17.84 26.88 1.59
C SER A 463 -16.46 26.75 0.92
N LEU A 464 -15.63 25.81 1.40
CA LEU A 464 -14.32 25.49 0.80
C LEU A 464 -14.43 25.04 -0.66
N ALA A 465 -15.39 24.16 -0.96
CA ALA A 465 -15.62 23.65 -2.31
C ALA A 465 -15.97 24.78 -3.30
N ARG A 466 -16.96 25.59 -2.92
CA ARG A 466 -17.48 26.70 -3.72
C ARG A 466 -16.41 27.71 -4.12
N GLU A 467 -15.45 27.97 -3.24
CA GLU A 467 -14.44 28.99 -3.47
C GLU A 467 -13.26 28.50 -4.30
N LEU A 468 -12.93 27.20 -4.21
CA LEU A 468 -12.03 26.58 -5.20
C LEU A 468 -12.63 26.62 -6.60
N VAL A 469 -13.94 26.38 -6.73
CA VAL A 469 -14.66 26.50 -7.99
C VAL A 469 -14.65 27.95 -8.48
N ALA A 470 -14.95 28.92 -7.60
CA ALA A 470 -14.91 30.34 -7.95
C ALA A 470 -13.52 30.84 -8.40
N ALA A 471 -12.44 30.30 -7.82
CA ALA A 471 -11.07 30.68 -8.16
C ALA A 471 -10.61 30.15 -9.53
N VAL A 472 -11.08 28.97 -9.95
CA VAL A 472 -10.64 28.29 -11.19
C VAL A 472 -11.64 28.47 -12.34
N GLY A 473 -12.91 28.77 -12.02
CA GLY A 473 -14.02 28.89 -12.97
C GLY A 473 -14.62 27.52 -13.36
N ASP A 474 -15.53 27.53 -14.33
CA ASP A 474 -16.30 26.34 -14.76
C ASP A 474 -15.50 25.31 -15.59
N ASN A 475 -14.16 25.45 -15.67
CA ASN A 475 -13.33 24.58 -16.49
C ASN A 475 -12.85 23.35 -15.71
N VAL A 476 -13.52 22.22 -15.93
CA VAL A 476 -13.23 20.92 -15.31
C VAL A 476 -11.76 20.50 -15.50
N LEU A 477 -11.14 20.77 -16.66
CA LEU A 477 -9.74 20.39 -16.88
C LEU A 477 -8.78 21.23 -16.03
N LEU A 478 -9.05 22.52 -15.85
CA LEU A 478 -8.22 23.39 -15.03
C LEU A 478 -8.29 23.00 -13.55
N ILE A 479 -9.48 22.66 -13.02
CA ILE A 479 -9.60 22.20 -11.63
C ILE A 479 -8.92 20.84 -11.43
N LEU A 480 -8.97 19.95 -12.43
CA LEU A 480 -8.27 18.66 -12.36
C LEU A 480 -6.75 18.87 -12.37
N ILE A 481 -6.23 19.81 -13.15
CA ILE A 481 -4.80 20.16 -13.14
C ILE A 481 -4.41 20.81 -11.81
N ALA A 482 -5.19 21.79 -11.32
CA ALA A 482 -4.95 22.42 -10.03
C ALA A 482 -5.01 21.40 -8.89
N GLY A 483 -5.98 20.49 -8.96
CA GLY A 483 -6.13 19.35 -8.06
C GLY A 483 -4.92 18.45 -8.12
N ALA A 484 -4.49 18.00 -9.30
CA ALA A 484 -3.30 17.17 -9.46
C ALA A 484 -2.03 17.81 -8.87
N VAL A 485 -1.81 19.10 -9.13
CA VAL A 485 -0.68 19.86 -8.57
C VAL A 485 -0.77 19.93 -7.05
N THR A 486 -1.95 20.24 -6.51
CA THR A 486 -2.18 20.30 -5.05
C THR A 486 -1.98 18.93 -4.41
N CYS A 487 -2.54 17.89 -4.99
CA CYS A 487 -2.36 16.50 -4.57
C CYS A 487 -0.89 16.09 -4.57
N PHE A 488 -0.16 16.49 -5.61
CA PHE A 488 1.26 16.21 -5.73
C PHE A 488 2.08 16.94 -4.66
N VAL A 489 1.85 18.26 -4.48
CA VAL A 489 2.56 19.07 -3.49
C VAL A 489 2.35 18.55 -2.07
N LEU A 490 1.11 18.25 -1.72
CA LEU A 490 0.76 17.72 -0.41
C LEU A 490 1.21 16.26 -0.26
N GLY A 491 1.18 15.50 -1.35
CA GLY A 491 1.65 14.12 -1.43
C GLY A 491 3.13 13.92 -1.07
N MET A 492 3.96 14.95 -1.28
CA MET A 492 5.40 14.88 -1.05
C MET A 492 5.81 14.77 0.44
N GLY A 493 4.91 14.90 1.40
CA GLY A 493 5.28 14.94 2.83
C GLY A 493 4.58 13.94 3.75
N MET A 494 3.65 13.14 3.24
CA MET A 494 2.67 12.40 4.05
C MET A 494 2.43 10.98 3.52
N THR A 495 1.79 10.12 4.32
CA THR A 495 1.34 8.79 3.88
C THR A 495 0.14 8.92 2.92
N VAL A 496 -0.10 7.96 2.04
CA VAL A 496 -1.22 8.06 1.07
C VAL A 496 -2.56 8.23 1.76
N SER A 497 -2.81 7.53 2.86
CA SER A 497 -4.05 7.66 3.63
C SER A 497 -4.22 9.08 4.17
N ALA A 498 -3.14 9.69 4.67
CA ALA A 498 -3.15 11.07 5.15
C ALA A 498 -3.38 12.10 4.04
N VAL A 499 -2.67 11.94 2.91
CA VAL A 499 -2.83 12.80 1.73
C VAL A 499 -4.26 12.69 1.21
N TYR A 500 -4.78 11.47 1.13
CA TYR A 500 -6.15 11.20 0.70
C TYR A 500 -7.17 11.93 1.57
N VAL A 501 -7.07 11.84 2.90
CA VAL A 501 -8.01 12.50 3.81
C VAL A 501 -8.09 13.99 3.54
N PHE A 502 -6.94 14.65 3.47
CA PHE A 502 -6.89 16.09 3.24
C PHE A 502 -7.56 16.45 1.90
N LEU A 503 -7.23 15.71 0.85
CA LEU A 503 -7.74 15.98 -0.48
C LEU A 503 -9.20 15.56 -0.67
N ALA A 504 -9.68 14.55 0.05
CA ALA A 504 -11.10 14.17 0.06
C ALA A 504 -11.98 15.24 0.71
N ILE A 505 -11.40 16.07 1.59
CA ILE A 505 -12.09 17.17 2.26
C ILE A 505 -12.03 18.45 1.43
N VAL A 506 -10.88 18.72 0.80
CA VAL A 506 -10.65 19.98 0.09
C VAL A 506 -10.96 19.86 -1.41
N MET A 507 -10.43 18.83 -2.07
CA MET A 507 -10.48 18.71 -3.53
C MET A 507 -11.69 17.93 -4.04
N ALA A 508 -12.06 16.81 -3.41
CA ALA A 508 -13.15 15.98 -3.92
C ALA A 508 -14.50 16.73 -4.02
N PRO A 509 -14.92 17.55 -3.03
CA PRO A 509 -16.14 18.32 -3.13
C PRO A 509 -16.12 19.33 -4.29
N ALA A 510 -14.99 19.99 -4.52
CA ALA A 510 -14.84 20.96 -5.62
C ALA A 510 -14.94 20.29 -7.01
N LEU A 511 -14.39 19.07 -7.15
CA LEU A 511 -14.53 18.29 -8.39
C LEU A 511 -15.99 17.86 -8.63
N ILE A 512 -16.68 17.43 -7.56
CA ILE A 512 -18.08 16.99 -7.63
C ILE A 512 -18.99 18.17 -8.00
N GLU A 513 -18.74 19.36 -7.44
CA GLU A 513 -19.49 20.58 -7.75
C GLU A 513 -19.37 20.97 -9.24
N LEU A 514 -18.22 20.70 -9.85
CA LEU A 514 -17.99 20.90 -11.29
C LEU A 514 -18.51 19.75 -12.18
N GLY A 515 -19.30 18.83 -11.61
CA GLY A 515 -19.98 17.76 -12.35
C GLY A 515 -19.16 16.48 -12.55
N VAL A 516 -17.99 16.35 -11.90
CA VAL A 516 -17.24 15.09 -11.90
C VAL A 516 -17.99 14.06 -11.05
N ASN A 517 -18.13 12.82 -11.56
CA ASN A 517 -18.74 11.74 -10.79
C ASN A 517 -18.04 11.55 -9.42
N PRO A 518 -18.78 11.40 -8.30
CA PRO A 518 -18.17 11.29 -6.97
C PRO A 518 -17.13 10.17 -6.84
N VAL A 519 -17.42 8.98 -7.36
CA VAL A 519 -16.49 7.84 -7.32
C VAL A 519 -15.22 8.17 -8.13
N ALA A 520 -15.38 8.77 -9.30
CA ALA A 520 -14.26 9.22 -10.13
C ALA A 520 -13.43 10.30 -9.41
N ALA A 521 -14.05 11.28 -8.76
CA ALA A 521 -13.36 12.33 -8.03
C ALA A 521 -12.51 11.78 -6.87
N HIS A 522 -13.07 10.88 -6.06
CA HIS A 522 -12.31 10.27 -4.97
C HIS A 522 -11.22 9.31 -5.48
N LEU A 523 -11.46 8.55 -6.56
CA LEU A 523 -10.42 7.73 -7.21
C LEU A 523 -9.31 8.60 -7.79
N PHE A 524 -9.65 9.73 -8.41
CA PHE A 524 -8.67 10.69 -8.94
C PHE A 524 -7.72 11.16 -7.83
N VAL A 525 -8.29 11.56 -6.69
CA VAL A 525 -7.53 11.98 -5.51
C VAL A 525 -6.65 10.86 -4.97
N ILE A 526 -7.14 9.62 -4.84
CA ILE A 526 -6.31 8.47 -4.40
C ILE A 526 -5.15 8.19 -5.36
N TYR A 527 -5.41 8.24 -6.67
CA TYR A 527 -4.39 7.98 -7.69
C TYR A 527 -3.24 8.98 -7.58
N TRP A 528 -3.58 10.26 -7.45
CA TRP A 528 -2.59 11.33 -7.28
C TRP A 528 -1.89 11.29 -5.92
N ALA A 529 -2.62 10.96 -4.85
CA ALA A 529 -2.00 10.71 -3.55
C ALA A 529 -0.95 9.61 -3.64
N ALA A 530 -1.27 8.49 -4.30
CA ALA A 530 -0.37 7.36 -4.46
C ALA A 530 0.68 7.56 -5.57
N ALA A 531 0.59 8.60 -6.40
CA ALA A 531 1.63 8.93 -7.38
C ALA A 531 2.91 9.42 -6.68
N SER A 532 2.80 10.01 -5.49
CA SER A 532 3.94 10.46 -4.66
C SER A 532 4.97 9.37 -4.35
N TYR A 533 4.59 8.08 -4.38
CA TYR A 533 5.50 6.96 -4.11
C TYR A 533 6.55 6.73 -5.19
N ILE A 534 6.33 7.23 -6.40
CA ILE A 534 7.26 7.09 -7.53
C ILE A 534 7.72 8.44 -8.10
N THR A 535 7.11 9.56 -7.70
CA THR A 535 7.47 10.90 -8.21
C THR A 535 8.55 11.57 -7.35
N PRO A 536 9.65 12.08 -7.96
CA PRO A 536 10.62 12.94 -7.27
C PRO A 536 9.99 14.18 -6.64
N PRO A 537 10.58 14.75 -5.56
CA PRO A 537 11.84 14.40 -4.92
C PRO A 537 11.73 13.36 -3.80
N VAL A 538 10.52 12.92 -3.42
CA VAL A 538 10.30 12.09 -2.22
C VAL A 538 10.22 10.60 -2.54
N ALA A 539 9.42 10.22 -3.56
CA ALA A 539 9.38 8.88 -4.18
C ALA A 539 9.68 7.69 -3.24
N LEU A 540 8.97 7.58 -2.10
CA LEU A 540 9.36 6.69 -1.00
C LEU A 540 9.54 5.22 -1.43
N ALA A 541 8.66 4.71 -2.30
CA ALA A 541 8.76 3.34 -2.81
C ALA A 541 9.95 3.19 -3.76
N ALA A 542 10.19 4.16 -4.64
CA ALA A 542 11.35 4.15 -5.53
C ALA A 542 12.67 4.25 -4.77
N PHE A 543 12.72 5.00 -3.67
CA PHE A 543 13.92 5.14 -2.84
C PHE A 543 14.21 3.87 -2.05
N ALA A 544 13.17 3.21 -1.51
CA ALA A 544 13.30 1.88 -0.90
C ALA A 544 13.82 0.86 -1.93
N ALA A 545 13.24 0.85 -3.14
CA ALA A 545 13.67 -0.04 -4.22
C ALA A 545 15.12 0.24 -4.67
N ALA A 546 15.53 1.51 -4.72
CA ALA A 546 16.89 1.91 -5.05
C ALA A 546 17.91 1.40 -4.02
N GLY A 547 17.54 1.39 -2.73
CA GLY A 547 18.35 0.79 -1.66
C GLY A 547 18.60 -0.69 -1.90
N ILE A 548 17.56 -1.45 -2.28
CA ILE A 548 17.67 -2.88 -2.62
C ILE A 548 18.51 -3.09 -3.89
N ALA A 549 18.32 -2.26 -4.92
CA ALA A 549 19.06 -2.37 -6.18
C ALA A 549 20.51 -1.90 -6.10
N ARG A 550 20.87 -1.14 -5.05
CA ARG A 550 22.10 -0.34 -4.94
C ARG A 550 22.26 0.61 -6.13
N SER A 551 21.19 1.34 -6.46
CA SER A 551 21.15 2.35 -7.53
C SER A 551 20.89 3.74 -6.98
N SER A 552 21.07 4.78 -7.81
CA SER A 552 20.79 6.14 -7.37
C SER A 552 19.28 6.34 -7.13
N PRO A 553 18.85 6.84 -5.95
CA PRO A 553 17.43 7.02 -5.63
C PRO A 553 16.71 7.93 -6.62
N MET A 554 17.33 9.06 -7.00
CA MET A 554 16.72 10.03 -7.90
C MET A 554 16.52 9.47 -9.32
N ALA A 555 17.52 8.79 -9.90
CA ALA A 555 17.36 8.21 -11.24
C ALA A 555 16.36 7.05 -11.23
N THR A 556 16.30 6.29 -10.14
CA THR A 556 15.29 5.25 -9.93
C THR A 556 13.89 5.85 -9.89
N ALA A 557 13.68 6.95 -9.17
CA ALA A 557 12.41 7.66 -9.12
C ALA A 557 11.99 8.23 -10.48
N VAL A 558 12.91 8.86 -11.22
CA VAL A 558 12.61 9.33 -12.60
C VAL A 558 12.24 8.17 -13.52
N THR A 559 12.92 7.03 -13.37
CA THR A 559 12.61 5.81 -14.15
C THR A 559 11.25 5.24 -13.76
N ALA A 560 10.93 5.17 -12.46
CA ALA A 560 9.64 4.72 -11.94
C ALA A 560 8.50 5.63 -12.39
N MET A 561 8.71 6.95 -12.39
CA MET A 561 7.75 7.94 -12.91
C MET A 561 7.46 7.72 -14.39
N ARG A 562 8.50 7.47 -15.22
CA ARG A 562 8.31 7.15 -16.64
C ARG A 562 7.54 5.84 -16.85
N LEU A 563 7.92 4.79 -16.11
CA LEU A 563 7.23 3.49 -16.14
C LEU A 563 5.78 3.60 -15.67
N GLY A 564 5.54 4.46 -14.68
CA GLY A 564 4.23 4.75 -14.10
C GLY A 564 3.44 5.83 -14.81
N ALA A 565 3.84 6.28 -16.01
CA ALA A 565 3.20 7.40 -16.72
C ALA A 565 1.68 7.25 -16.85
N ALA A 566 1.18 6.02 -17.03
CA ALA A 566 -0.25 5.73 -17.06
C ALA A 566 -0.99 6.19 -15.79
N LYS A 567 -0.35 6.16 -14.61
CA LYS A 567 -0.91 6.62 -13.33
C LYS A 567 -1.21 8.12 -13.31
N TYR A 568 -0.50 8.92 -14.10
CA TYR A 568 -0.71 10.36 -14.16
C TYR A 568 -1.76 10.74 -15.20
N ILE A 569 -1.93 9.95 -16.25
CA ILE A 569 -2.81 10.29 -17.39
C ILE A 569 -4.20 9.69 -17.22
N VAL A 570 -4.30 8.40 -16.85
CA VAL A 570 -5.56 7.66 -16.72
C VAL A 570 -6.56 8.35 -15.77
N PRO A 571 -6.15 8.98 -14.64
CA PRO A 571 -7.07 9.71 -13.78
C PRO A 571 -7.82 10.85 -14.44
N PHE A 572 -7.16 11.66 -15.29
CA PHE A 572 -7.85 12.71 -16.02
C PHE A 572 -8.91 12.13 -16.96
N CYS A 573 -8.58 11.01 -17.61
CA CYS A 573 -9.48 10.37 -18.55
C CYS A 573 -10.73 9.82 -17.85
N PHE A 574 -10.59 9.10 -16.73
CA PHE A 574 -11.78 8.58 -16.04
C PHE A 574 -12.55 9.65 -15.27
N ALA A 575 -11.92 10.77 -14.88
CA ALA A 575 -12.63 11.90 -14.30
C ALA A 575 -13.56 12.57 -15.34
N LEU A 576 -13.18 12.53 -16.61
CA LEU A 576 -13.97 13.05 -17.74
C LEU A 576 -14.89 11.99 -18.37
N ASN A 577 -14.62 10.69 -18.12
CA ASN A 577 -15.36 9.57 -18.68
C ASN A 577 -15.74 8.55 -17.57
N PRO A 578 -16.93 8.69 -16.95
CA PRO A 578 -17.40 7.79 -15.89
C PRO A 578 -17.47 6.31 -16.29
N ALA A 579 -17.55 5.99 -17.59
CA ALA A 579 -17.53 4.60 -18.06
C ALA A 579 -16.22 3.88 -17.70
N LEU A 580 -15.10 4.61 -17.58
CA LEU A 580 -13.81 4.03 -17.17
C LEU A 580 -13.76 3.67 -15.68
N VAL A 581 -14.70 4.13 -14.86
CA VAL A 581 -14.87 3.76 -13.45
C VAL A 581 -16.15 2.94 -13.24
N ALA A 582 -16.66 2.28 -14.28
CA ALA A 582 -17.86 1.45 -14.22
C ALA A 582 -19.13 2.18 -13.72
N GLN A 583 -19.21 3.50 -13.95
CA GLN A 583 -20.34 4.36 -13.58
C GLN A 583 -21.19 4.73 -14.80
N ASP A 584 -21.38 3.78 -15.71
CA ASP A 584 -22.17 3.92 -16.94
C ASP A 584 -22.77 2.57 -17.34
N ASP A 585 -23.51 2.50 -18.44
CA ASP A 585 -24.07 1.26 -18.95
C ASP A 585 -22.97 0.23 -19.31
N VAL A 586 -23.26 -1.06 -19.13
CA VAL A 586 -22.29 -2.14 -19.33
C VAL A 586 -21.67 -2.12 -20.74
N GLY A 587 -22.44 -1.74 -21.76
CA GLY A 587 -21.94 -1.64 -23.13
C GLY A 587 -20.91 -0.53 -23.28
N SER A 588 -21.23 0.66 -22.80
CA SER A 588 -20.33 1.82 -22.77
C SER A 588 -19.08 1.57 -21.94
N VAL A 589 -19.21 0.91 -20.79
CA VAL A 589 -18.07 0.49 -19.95
C VAL A 589 -17.15 -0.46 -20.72
N LEU A 590 -17.68 -1.52 -21.32
CA LEU A 590 -16.88 -2.48 -22.09
C LEU A 590 -16.18 -1.82 -23.29
N GLN A 591 -16.89 -0.93 -23.99
CA GLN A 591 -16.33 -0.17 -25.11
C GLN A 591 -15.21 0.76 -24.64
N ALA A 592 -15.45 1.57 -23.60
CA ALA A 592 -14.48 2.51 -23.06
C ALA A 592 -13.23 1.80 -22.54
N VAL A 593 -13.40 0.71 -21.79
CA VAL A 593 -12.28 -0.11 -21.28
C VAL A 593 -11.50 -0.75 -22.43
N GLY A 594 -12.18 -1.30 -23.44
CA GLY A 594 -11.54 -1.89 -24.62
C GLY A 594 -10.68 -0.88 -25.38
N LEU A 595 -11.21 0.31 -25.64
CA LEU A 595 -10.49 1.41 -26.30
C LEU A 595 -9.34 1.93 -25.44
N ALA A 596 -9.55 2.08 -24.13
CA ALA A 596 -8.52 2.50 -23.20
C ALA A 596 -7.37 1.50 -23.09
N ILE A 597 -7.62 0.19 -23.18
CA ILE A 597 -6.55 -0.83 -23.26
C ILE A 597 -5.66 -0.59 -24.49
N VAL A 598 -6.27 -0.35 -25.65
CA VAL A 598 -5.53 -0.02 -26.88
C VAL A 598 -4.77 1.30 -26.74
N GLY A 599 -5.40 2.31 -26.14
CA GLY A 599 -4.79 3.62 -25.92
C GLY A 599 -3.58 3.54 -24.99
N VAL A 600 -3.72 2.88 -23.84
CA VAL A 600 -2.62 2.68 -22.89
C VAL A 600 -1.51 1.81 -23.47
N PHE A 601 -1.85 0.82 -24.30
CA PHE A 601 -0.85 0.06 -25.05
C PHE A 601 -0.04 0.96 -26.00
N ALA A 602 -0.70 1.81 -26.78
CA ALA A 602 -0.04 2.77 -27.66
C ALA A 602 0.85 3.75 -26.88
N MET A 603 0.37 4.24 -25.74
CA MET A 603 1.15 5.10 -24.85
C MET A 603 2.38 4.38 -24.28
N GLY A 604 2.23 3.15 -23.81
CA GLY A 604 3.35 2.34 -23.30
C GLY A 604 4.42 2.10 -24.36
N ALA A 605 4.01 1.77 -25.59
CA ALA A 605 4.92 1.65 -26.73
C ALA A 605 5.62 2.99 -27.06
N ALA A 606 4.90 4.11 -26.98
CA ALA A 606 5.45 5.45 -27.20
C ALA A 606 6.50 5.83 -26.14
N PHE A 607 6.27 5.53 -24.86
CA PHE A 607 7.21 5.85 -23.79
C PHE A 607 8.53 5.09 -23.94
N GLU A 608 8.50 3.81 -24.30
CA GLU A 608 9.71 3.02 -24.57
C GLU A 608 10.27 3.21 -25.99
N GLY A 609 9.52 3.81 -26.91
CA GLY A 609 9.97 4.04 -28.28
C GLY A 609 10.13 2.75 -29.09
N TYR A 610 9.35 1.73 -28.77
CA TYR A 610 9.36 0.44 -29.46
C TYR A 610 7.95 -0.12 -29.50
N ALA A 611 7.50 -0.56 -30.68
CA ALA A 611 6.18 -1.14 -30.87
C ALA A 611 6.26 -2.67 -30.75
N PRO A 612 5.82 -3.29 -29.63
CA PRO A 612 6.06 -4.71 -29.38
C PRO A 612 5.27 -5.66 -30.28
N LEU A 613 4.17 -5.21 -30.88
CA LEU A 613 3.35 -6.00 -31.82
C LEU A 613 3.99 -6.10 -33.21
N VAL A 614 4.73 -5.08 -33.61
CA VAL A 614 5.28 -4.92 -34.96
C VAL A 614 6.80 -5.14 -34.96
N GLU A 615 7.41 -5.18 -33.78
CA GLU A 615 8.84 -5.40 -33.56
C GLU A 615 9.75 -4.33 -34.20
N VAL A 616 9.24 -3.10 -34.26
CA VAL A 616 9.90 -1.95 -34.90
C VAL A 616 10.18 -0.84 -33.88
N ARG A 617 11.35 -0.20 -34.02
CA ARG A 617 11.71 1.01 -33.25
C ARG A 617 10.90 2.21 -33.74
N MET A 618 10.32 2.96 -32.81
CA MET A 618 9.49 4.10 -33.14
C MET A 618 10.33 5.38 -33.25
N PRO A 619 10.35 6.08 -34.40
CA PRO A 619 10.94 7.41 -34.49
C PRO A 619 10.18 8.42 -33.62
N GLY A 620 10.82 9.54 -33.28
CA GLY A 620 10.25 10.54 -32.35
C GLY A 620 8.85 11.03 -32.72
N TRP A 621 8.59 11.26 -34.01
CA TRP A 621 7.26 11.66 -34.50
C TRP A 621 6.21 10.55 -34.29
N ALA A 622 6.57 9.29 -34.53
CA ALA A 622 5.66 8.16 -34.34
C ALA A 622 5.30 7.99 -32.86
N ARG A 623 6.25 8.28 -31.95
CA ARG A 623 5.99 8.28 -30.50
C ARG A 623 5.00 9.38 -30.13
N ALA A 624 5.15 10.59 -30.66
CA ALA A 624 4.22 11.69 -30.42
C ALA A 624 2.81 11.37 -30.94
N VAL A 625 2.71 10.81 -32.16
CA VAL A 625 1.42 10.39 -32.76
C VAL A 625 0.78 9.25 -31.96
N ALA A 626 1.54 8.25 -31.53
CA ALA A 626 1.02 7.17 -30.69
C ALA A 626 0.58 7.66 -29.30
N LEU A 627 1.29 8.63 -28.72
CA LEU A 627 0.89 9.24 -27.45
C LEU A 627 -0.41 10.04 -27.61
N ALA A 628 -0.51 10.88 -28.64
CA ALA A 628 -1.71 11.68 -28.93
C ALA A 628 -2.93 10.79 -29.26
N GLY A 629 -2.75 9.79 -30.14
CA GLY A 629 -3.79 8.82 -30.48
C GLY A 629 -4.19 7.96 -29.29
N GLY A 630 -3.21 7.60 -28.44
CA GLY A 630 -3.45 6.89 -27.19
C GLY A 630 -4.29 7.70 -26.21
N VAL A 631 -3.97 8.97 -25.97
CA VAL A 631 -4.77 9.86 -25.12
C VAL A 631 -6.17 10.09 -25.71
N ALA A 632 -6.28 10.28 -27.03
CA ALA A 632 -7.56 10.47 -27.71
C ALA A 632 -8.51 9.27 -27.55
N LEU A 633 -7.97 8.05 -27.50
CA LEU A 633 -8.71 6.81 -27.23
C LEU A 633 -9.30 6.73 -25.81
N LEU A 634 -8.78 7.51 -24.87
CA LEU A 634 -9.25 7.54 -23.49
C LEU A 634 -10.27 8.66 -23.23
N LEU A 635 -10.47 9.58 -24.20
CA LEU A 635 -11.42 10.69 -24.07
C LEU A 635 -12.87 10.21 -24.25
N PRO A 636 -13.84 10.87 -23.57
CA PRO A 636 -15.25 10.45 -23.58
C PRO A 636 -15.92 10.54 -24.96
N GLU A 637 -15.46 11.43 -25.84
CA GLU A 637 -16.10 11.65 -27.13
C GLU A 637 -15.87 10.48 -28.11
N THR A 638 -16.95 9.92 -28.65
CA THR A 638 -16.91 8.81 -29.62
C THR A 638 -16.09 9.16 -30.87
N VAL A 639 -16.19 10.41 -31.34
CA VAL A 639 -15.43 10.89 -32.51
C VAL A 639 -13.93 10.89 -32.20
N SER A 640 -13.53 11.42 -31.05
CA SER A 640 -12.14 11.45 -30.59
C SER A 640 -11.58 10.04 -30.38
N SER A 641 -12.38 9.15 -29.80
CA SER A 641 -12.05 7.74 -29.62
C SER A 641 -11.85 6.99 -30.95
N MET A 642 -12.76 7.16 -31.92
CA MET A 642 -12.64 6.52 -33.24
C MET A 642 -11.51 7.10 -34.08
N ALA A 643 -11.31 8.41 -34.04
CA ALA A 643 -10.16 9.05 -34.67
C ALA A 643 -8.85 8.52 -34.07
N GLY A 644 -8.76 8.43 -32.73
CA GLY A 644 -7.62 7.86 -32.03
C GLY A 644 -7.34 6.41 -32.45
N LEU A 645 -8.38 5.59 -32.56
CA LEU A 645 -8.26 4.19 -33.02
C LEU A 645 -7.67 4.11 -34.43
N VAL A 646 -8.23 4.88 -35.36
CA VAL A 646 -7.77 4.93 -36.75
C VAL A 646 -6.30 5.38 -36.81
N VAL A 647 -5.93 6.42 -36.06
CA VAL A 647 -4.56 6.93 -35.99
C VAL A 647 -3.59 5.87 -35.47
N VAL A 648 -3.92 5.20 -34.36
CA VAL A 648 -3.06 4.17 -33.77
C VAL A 648 -2.91 2.97 -34.71
N VAL A 649 -4.01 2.49 -35.31
CA VAL A 649 -3.99 1.35 -36.23
C VAL A 649 -3.21 1.70 -37.51
N ALA A 650 -3.45 2.87 -38.11
CA ALA A 650 -2.73 3.33 -39.28
C ALA A 650 -1.23 3.52 -39.00
N LEU A 651 -0.88 4.04 -37.83
CA LEU A 651 0.51 4.18 -37.41
C LEU A 651 1.20 2.82 -37.27
N LEU A 652 0.57 1.85 -36.59
CA LEU A 652 1.13 0.51 -36.43
C LEU A 652 1.25 -0.22 -37.78
N ALA A 653 0.26 -0.08 -38.66
CA ALA A 653 0.31 -0.61 -40.02
C ALA A 653 1.44 0.03 -40.84
N GLY A 654 1.58 1.36 -40.77
CA GLY A 654 2.67 2.10 -41.43
C GLY A 654 4.05 1.69 -40.91
N LEU A 655 4.21 1.55 -39.60
CA LEU A 655 5.44 1.03 -38.98
C LEU A 655 5.73 -0.41 -39.40
N ARG A 656 4.71 -1.24 -39.64
CA ARG A 656 4.90 -2.61 -40.11
C ARG A 656 5.37 -2.68 -41.56
N LEU A 657 4.84 -1.82 -42.40
CA LEU A 657 5.12 -1.79 -43.84
C LEU A 657 6.44 -1.08 -44.17
N PHE A 658 6.77 0.00 -43.45
CA PHE A 658 7.92 0.87 -43.77
C PHE A 658 9.00 0.89 -42.67
N GLY A 659 8.75 0.25 -41.53
CA GLY A 659 9.69 0.23 -40.42
C GLY A 659 10.86 -0.70 -40.66
N HIS A 660 12.07 -0.20 -40.38
CA HIS A 660 13.24 -1.04 -40.28
C HIS A 660 13.06 -1.98 -39.07
N HIS A 661 12.94 -3.28 -39.35
CA HIS A 661 12.84 -4.29 -38.31
C HIS A 661 14.08 -4.20 -37.43
N ALA A 662 13.88 -4.13 -36.12
CA ALA A 662 15.00 -4.17 -35.20
C ALA A 662 15.56 -5.59 -35.22
N GLY A 663 16.59 -5.83 -36.04
CA GLY A 663 17.43 -7.01 -35.88
C GLY A 663 17.94 -7.07 -34.43
N PRO A 664 18.10 -8.27 -33.84
CA PRO A 664 18.70 -8.38 -32.51
C PRO A 664 20.04 -7.64 -32.53
N PRO A 665 20.37 -6.84 -31.49
CA PRO A 665 21.65 -6.14 -31.47
C PRO A 665 22.77 -7.16 -31.65
N GLU A 666 23.67 -6.93 -32.62
CA GLU A 666 24.89 -7.72 -32.76
C GLU A 666 25.62 -7.69 -31.41
N ARG A 667 25.79 -8.87 -30.80
CA ARG A 667 26.64 -9.04 -29.64
C ARG A 667 28.04 -8.60 -30.05
N ARG A 668 28.54 -7.47 -29.53
CA ARG A 668 29.98 -7.18 -29.57
C ARG A 668 30.70 -8.38 -28.93
N GLY A 669 31.65 -8.96 -29.66
CA GLY A 669 32.29 -10.24 -29.34
C GLY A 669 32.91 -10.33 -27.95
N ASP A 670 33.16 -9.20 -27.28
CA ASP A 670 33.77 -9.16 -25.95
C ASP A 670 32.79 -9.54 -24.81
N ASP A 671 31.49 -9.27 -24.96
CA ASP A 671 30.49 -9.55 -23.91
C ASP A 671 30.02 -11.01 -23.91
N ALA A 672 30.15 -11.70 -25.05
CA ALA A 672 29.84 -13.13 -25.16
C ALA A 672 30.85 -13.98 -24.40
N ALA A 673 32.15 -13.63 -24.48
CA ALA A 673 33.21 -14.30 -23.72
C ALA A 673 33.04 -14.10 -22.21
N ALA A 674 32.62 -12.91 -21.77
CA ALA A 674 32.36 -12.63 -20.36
C ALA A 674 31.12 -13.37 -19.82
N ALA A 675 30.04 -13.44 -20.59
CA ALA A 675 28.83 -14.17 -20.21
C ALA A 675 29.03 -15.69 -20.18
N ASP A 676 29.79 -16.24 -21.13
CA ASP A 676 30.14 -17.66 -21.16
C ASP A 676 31.14 -18.01 -20.05
N ALA A 677 32.05 -17.10 -19.68
CA ALA A 677 32.94 -17.28 -18.52
C ALA A 677 32.16 -17.28 -17.19
N VAL A 678 31.14 -16.44 -17.04
CA VAL A 678 30.27 -16.43 -15.85
C VAL A 678 29.37 -17.67 -15.80
N ALA A 679 28.89 -18.15 -16.94
CA ALA A 679 28.13 -19.40 -17.04
C ALA A 679 29.00 -20.64 -16.74
N ALA A 680 30.26 -20.64 -17.17
CA ALA A 680 31.23 -21.69 -16.88
C ALA A 680 31.65 -21.70 -15.40
N ALA A 681 31.82 -20.53 -14.77
CA ALA A 681 32.11 -20.42 -13.34
C ALA A 681 30.93 -20.89 -12.46
N ALA A 682 29.69 -20.69 -12.92
CA ALA A 682 28.49 -21.21 -12.27
C ALA A 682 28.30 -22.73 -12.44
N ALA A 683 28.87 -23.33 -13.48
CA ALA A 683 28.85 -24.78 -13.69
C ALA A 683 29.93 -25.50 -12.85
N GLY A 684 31.15 -24.95 -12.77
CA GLY A 684 32.26 -25.54 -12.02
C GLY A 684 32.09 -25.50 -10.49
N SER A 685 31.33 -24.53 -9.97
CA SER A 685 31.00 -24.46 -8.53
C SER A 685 29.94 -25.48 -8.08
N GLY A 686 29.19 -26.07 -9.02
CA GLY A 686 28.25 -27.15 -8.74
C GLY A 686 28.90 -28.53 -8.58
N GLU A 687 30.01 -28.79 -9.28
CA GLU A 687 30.74 -30.07 -9.21
C GLU A 687 31.68 -30.14 -8.00
N ALA A 688 32.28 -29.03 -7.57
CA ALA A 688 33.16 -29.00 -6.39
C ALA A 688 32.42 -29.34 -5.08
N LEU A 689 31.12 -29.00 -4.98
CA LEU A 689 30.31 -29.27 -3.78
C LEU A 689 29.71 -30.69 -3.73
N GLN A 690 29.85 -31.49 -4.80
CA GLN A 690 29.43 -32.89 -4.81
C GLN A 690 30.58 -33.88 -4.58
N GLY A 691 31.85 -33.45 -4.74
CA GLY A 691 33.03 -34.29 -4.54
C GLY A 691 33.52 -34.46 -3.09
N GLU A 692 33.15 -33.56 -2.18
CA GLU A 692 33.68 -33.54 -0.80
C GLU A 692 32.81 -34.22 0.27
N SER A 693 31.69 -34.86 -0.11
CA SER A 693 30.78 -35.50 0.87
C SER A 693 30.95 -37.02 1.04
N LEU A 694 32.00 -37.63 0.48
CA LEU A 694 32.23 -39.08 0.58
C LEU A 694 33.71 -39.41 0.84
N ARG A 695 34.24 -39.06 2.03
CA ARG A 695 35.36 -39.79 2.64
C ARG A 695 35.19 -39.83 4.16
N ASP A 696 34.70 -40.97 4.61
CA ASP A 696 34.54 -41.36 6.01
C ASP A 696 35.83 -42.06 6.51
N GLU A 697 36.11 -41.81 7.79
CA GLU A 697 36.91 -42.56 8.76
C GLU A 697 38.20 -43.32 8.37
N SER A 698 39.33 -42.88 8.94
CA SER A 698 40.26 -43.74 9.69
C SER A 698 41.37 -42.93 10.38
N LEU A 699 41.35 -42.90 11.71
CA LEU A 699 42.54 -42.75 12.57
C LEU A 699 43.25 -44.13 12.63
N PRO A 700 44.55 -44.28 13.00
CA PRO A 700 45.21 -43.52 14.08
C PRO A 700 46.74 -43.30 13.99
N ASP A 701 47.25 -42.73 15.09
CA ASP A 701 48.57 -42.89 15.73
C ASP A 701 49.75 -41.93 15.43
N GLY A 702 50.21 -41.30 16.52
CA GLY A 702 51.64 -41.22 16.84
C GLY A 702 52.25 -39.83 17.00
N ALA A 703 52.57 -39.47 18.25
CA ALA A 703 53.73 -38.71 18.78
C ALA A 703 54.56 -37.84 17.80
N GLY A 704 55.00 -36.62 18.12
CA GLY A 704 55.22 -35.96 19.41
C GLY A 704 56.03 -34.66 19.22
N SER A 705 56.42 -34.05 20.34
CA SER A 705 57.34 -32.89 20.53
C SER A 705 56.94 -31.57 19.84
N GLY A 706 56.80 -30.42 20.52
CA GLY A 706 57.38 -29.97 21.79
C GLY A 706 58.50 -28.96 21.53
N GLU A 707 58.36 -27.76 22.11
CA GLU A 707 59.38 -26.70 22.31
C GLU A 707 59.66 -25.74 21.14
N ARG A 708 60.06 -24.48 21.31
CA ARG A 708 60.05 -23.43 22.37
C ARG A 708 60.69 -22.20 21.69
N ARG A 709 60.25 -21.01 22.12
CA ARG A 709 61.05 -19.79 22.40
C ARG A 709 61.63 -18.88 21.29
N GLU A 710 61.38 -17.59 21.58
CA GLU A 710 62.29 -16.42 21.62
C GLU A 710 62.71 -15.73 20.31
N GLY A 711 62.51 -14.41 20.30
CA GLY A 711 63.50 -13.47 19.77
C GLY A 711 63.05 -12.58 18.62
N ASP A 712 62.47 -11.43 18.97
CA ASP A 712 62.61 -10.15 18.24
C ASP A 712 64.12 -9.79 18.12
N PRO A 713 64.60 -8.77 17.34
CA PRO A 713 63.83 -7.66 16.78
C PRO A 713 64.31 -7.09 15.41
N GLU A 714 63.58 -6.06 14.99
CA GLU A 714 64.12 -4.76 14.55
C GLU A 714 64.39 -4.42 13.05
N VAL A 715 64.00 -3.17 12.75
CA VAL A 715 64.52 -2.20 11.76
C VAL A 715 63.80 -2.03 10.40
N ARG A 716 62.99 -0.96 10.39
CA ARG A 716 62.87 0.12 9.38
C ARG A 716 62.97 -0.24 7.89
N THR A 717 61.86 -0.01 7.17
CA THR A 717 61.72 1.13 6.25
C THR A 717 60.26 1.43 5.99
#